data_AF-A0A2V9YDJ1-F1
#
_entry.id   AF-A0A2V9YDJ1-F1
#
_cell.length_a   1.000
_cell.length_b   1.000
_cell.length_c   1.000
_cell.angle_alpha   90.00
_cell.angle_beta   90.00
_cell.angle_gamma   90.00
#
_symmetry.space_group_name_H-M   'P 1'
#
loop_
_entity.id
_entity.type
_entity.pdbx_description
1 polymer ?
#
loop_
_entity_poly.entity_id
_entity_poly.type
_entity_poly.pdbx_seq_one_letter_code
_entity_poly.pdbx_strand_id
1 'polypeptide(L)'
;MRTPPISSARLLCYLAITLIVFTLAVSIPANAAPGAGFTTFDTSLLGCLDSPNGIDCNNYAAKEDVFMNGGPNAAGLSDGGYFFAVLVPGFQNGGFLDGANGNLSDITASNGGPGGGDDVSNRTFTVSNHLISSYGGTHFVGIDPQGHQVIQLLPYDDTSNPGGVYILAICSVNATGPSQCKYDAFRIKKSTVCTTDCAGPATINVCKFWDQNADHSLNGDEPLLGAWPITATNVDPLATQNTNNTVITDPTTGISTPSPDFGCVTFTHTFGEGETSVDIVLTEGSGPGAGSKYCNSSGCPMTTPSGPWTQSAPWDGNKVLTSETITLHPGDAIAADPFGNYIAASTPTDSKTANGSYTQPYSWGITKSVDKTLVEQSGNSFTFTYTVAVTRTAQSITGIQVKGAISVNNTNSVNITIDSVSDQLSDSAGTCSLDGSPSFPASIPPGTTSYSYTCAISGTVPSGETNNATVTWSTQVLSNGATLPGSTDTPSHSVAYTASLVDDCVNITDPNAPSGTFPNPVCASASFTYKKTVTATGGSCTTVNNTATFITNTTSTTGSDSQKVELCNEATGALTMGFWQNKNGQGIISAASQTALGAWLRQYHPFSDAPSSGLATYVYNIIKVATCTSTSKTCNTMLRAQMLATALDVYFSDPSLGGNKIGAPGPIGSVSIDLSHVCNMIDGSGGTATCPGTFSNVAGLFGVTKCDTVSAMLAYQNTKDPLADAGAVWYGNVKASQVGAKNAFDAINNKVASICP
;
A
#
# COMPACT_ATOMS: atom_id res chain seq x y z
N MET A 1 -19.71 39.91 -17.46
CA MET A 1 -19.42 40.91 -16.40
C MET A 1 -18.13 40.46 -15.73
N ARG A 2 -17.01 41.17 -15.95
CA ARG A 2 -16.52 42.35 -15.19
C ARG A 2 -15.67 41.95 -13.96
N THR A 3 -14.36 42.14 -14.10
CA THR A 3 -13.39 42.59 -13.07
C THR A 3 -13.75 44.01 -12.55
N PRO A 4 -13.02 44.67 -11.60
CA PRO A 4 -11.91 44.29 -10.70
C PRO A 4 -12.39 44.42 -9.20
N PRO A 5 -11.68 44.90 -8.12
CA PRO A 5 -10.24 45.17 -7.88
C PRO A 5 -9.62 44.74 -6.51
N ILE A 6 -8.36 44.28 -6.57
CA ILE A 6 -7.14 44.72 -5.81
C ILE A 6 -7.26 45.31 -4.39
N SER A 7 -6.54 44.69 -3.44
CA SER A 7 -5.66 45.33 -2.41
C SER A 7 -4.84 44.22 -1.68
N SER A 8 -3.58 43.95 -2.02
CA SER A 8 -2.35 44.67 -1.59
C SER A 8 -1.84 44.37 -0.17
N ALA A 9 -1.10 43.25 0.00
CA ALA A 9 0.06 43.16 0.92
C ALA A 9 0.90 41.86 0.71
N ARG A 10 2.21 42.00 0.44
CA ARG A 10 3.30 40.98 0.59
C ARG A 10 3.15 39.70 -0.27
N LEU A 11 3.49 39.67 -1.56
CA LEU A 11 4.76 39.95 -2.30
C LEU A 11 5.56 38.65 -2.59
N LEU A 12 5.85 38.46 -3.88
CA LEU A 12 6.33 37.28 -4.62
C LEU A 12 7.52 36.50 -4.04
N CYS A 13 7.51 35.16 -4.24
CA CYS A 13 8.69 34.36 -4.63
C CYS A 13 8.30 32.92 -5.05
N TYR A 14 8.22 32.62 -6.36
CA TYR A 14 8.19 31.24 -6.91
C TYR A 14 8.50 31.24 -8.42
N LEU A 15 9.77 31.05 -8.79
CA LEU A 15 10.26 30.16 -9.86
C LEU A 15 11.80 30.24 -9.92
N ALA A 16 12.45 29.12 -10.25
CA ALA A 16 13.90 28.85 -10.29
C ALA A 16 14.51 28.32 -8.97
N ILE A 17 14.63 26.99 -8.88
CA ILE A 17 15.66 26.33 -8.07
C ILE A 17 16.69 25.77 -9.06
N THR A 18 17.47 26.70 -9.63
CA THR A 18 18.73 26.40 -10.30
C THR A 18 19.86 26.67 -9.32
N LEU A 19 20.79 25.72 -9.28
CA LEU A 19 22.02 25.69 -8.50
C LEU A 19 22.74 27.05 -8.46
N ILE A 20 22.68 27.76 -7.32
CA ILE A 20 23.63 28.83 -6.98
C ILE A 20 24.01 28.69 -5.52
N VAL A 21 25.09 27.93 -5.27
CA VAL A 21 25.91 28.15 -4.08
C VAL A 21 26.68 29.43 -4.34
N PHE A 22 26.20 30.56 -3.80
CA PHE A 22 26.94 31.81 -3.88
C PHE A 22 28.17 31.66 -2.99
N THR A 23 29.34 31.66 -3.62
CA THR A 23 30.63 31.68 -2.92
C THR A 23 30.69 32.89 -2.00
N LEU A 24 30.75 32.66 -0.68
CA LEU A 24 31.33 33.66 0.21
C LEU A 24 32.83 33.70 -0.11
N ALA A 25 33.20 34.54 -1.06
CA ALA A 25 34.57 35.01 -1.21
C ALA A 25 34.88 35.89 0.01
N VAL A 26 35.22 35.24 1.13
CA VAL A 26 35.91 35.92 2.23
C VAL A 26 37.25 36.35 1.67
N SER A 27 37.38 37.63 1.36
CA SER A 27 38.65 38.26 1.02
C SER A 27 39.50 38.34 2.29
N ILE A 28 40.07 37.19 2.68
CA ILE A 28 41.13 37.12 3.67
C ILE A 28 42.28 37.97 3.10
N PRO A 29 42.72 39.04 3.80
CA PRO A 29 43.84 39.83 3.31
C PRO A 29 45.07 38.92 3.22
N ALA A 30 45.78 39.02 2.09
CA ALA A 30 47.01 38.28 1.82
C ALA A 30 48.16 38.78 2.72
N ASN A 31 48.09 38.47 4.00
CA ASN A 31 49.17 38.63 4.95
C ASN A 31 50.22 37.54 4.67
N ALA A 32 51.49 37.89 4.80
CA ALA A 32 52.60 36.94 4.62
C ALA A 32 52.39 35.71 5.52
N ALA A 33 52.57 34.51 4.95
CA ALA A 33 52.48 33.28 5.71
C ALA A 33 53.41 33.36 6.95
N PRO A 34 52.91 33.17 8.18
CA PRO A 34 53.75 32.94 9.34
C PRO A 34 54.44 31.57 9.26
N GLY A 35 55.49 31.36 10.05
CA GLY A 35 56.21 30.08 10.14
C GLY A 35 57.20 29.81 9.02
N ALA A 36 57.64 28.54 8.94
CA ALA A 36 58.50 27.99 7.90
C ALA A 36 57.82 26.77 7.25
N GLY A 37 58.09 26.55 5.97
CA GLY A 37 57.91 25.25 5.32
C GLY A 37 59.28 24.63 5.13
N PHE A 38 59.37 23.30 5.16
CA PHE A 38 60.61 22.56 4.93
C PHE A 38 60.29 21.16 4.38
N THR A 39 61.30 20.49 3.83
CA THR A 39 61.18 19.11 3.37
C THR A 39 61.44 18.08 4.46
N THR A 40 60.68 16.99 4.42
CA THR A 40 60.71 15.87 5.36
C THR A 40 60.64 14.54 4.59
N PHE A 41 60.38 13.41 5.26
CA PHE A 41 60.33 12.08 4.65
C PHE A 41 59.29 11.18 5.35
N ASP A 42 58.84 10.14 4.65
CA ASP A 42 57.98 9.10 5.23
C ASP A 42 58.77 8.08 6.06
N THR A 43 58.22 7.70 7.21
CA THR A 43 58.84 6.77 8.17
C THR A 43 59.04 5.34 7.67
N SER A 44 58.23 4.87 6.73
CA SER A 44 58.33 3.52 6.16
C SER A 44 59.32 3.46 4.98
N LEU A 45 59.48 4.57 4.24
CA LEU A 45 60.35 4.65 3.06
C LEU A 45 61.82 5.00 3.37
N LEU A 46 62.10 5.72 4.47
CA LEU A 46 63.46 6.01 4.98
C LEU A 46 64.45 6.66 3.98
N GLY A 47 64.08 7.81 3.40
CA GLY A 47 64.88 8.50 2.38
C GLY A 47 65.77 9.69 2.81
N CYS A 48 65.67 10.16 4.06
CA CYS A 48 66.42 11.33 4.54
C CYS A 48 67.84 10.99 5.02
N LEU A 49 68.85 11.71 4.51
CA LEU A 49 70.27 11.43 4.76
C LEU A 49 70.90 12.24 5.90
N ASP A 50 70.28 13.36 6.32
CA ASP A 50 70.88 14.31 7.27
C ASP A 50 70.00 14.69 8.48
N SER A 51 68.71 14.38 8.46
CA SER A 51 67.78 14.66 9.56
C SER A 51 66.98 13.43 10.00
N PRO A 52 67.47 12.64 10.99
CA PRO A 52 66.78 11.42 11.45
C PRO A 52 65.48 11.68 12.22
N ASN A 53 65.18 12.95 12.53
CA ASN A 53 63.90 13.36 13.11
C ASN A 53 62.98 14.07 12.11
N GLY A 54 63.30 14.10 10.80
CA GLY A 54 62.39 14.62 9.77
C GLY A 54 62.10 16.12 9.82
N ILE A 55 62.80 16.88 10.67
CA ILE A 55 62.72 18.34 10.70
C ILE A 55 63.93 18.89 9.95
N ASP A 56 63.73 19.77 8.97
CA ASP A 56 64.85 20.38 8.21
C ASP A 56 65.73 19.32 7.51
N CYS A 57 65.09 18.34 6.86
CA CYS A 57 65.80 17.36 6.03
C CYS A 57 66.17 17.99 4.69
N ASN A 58 67.46 18.08 4.40
CA ASN A 58 67.98 18.83 3.26
C ASN A 58 68.71 17.94 2.24
N ASN A 59 69.03 16.69 2.57
CA ASN A 59 69.72 15.78 1.64
C ASN A 59 68.97 14.45 1.51
N TYR A 60 68.67 14.07 0.27
CA TYR A 60 67.85 12.92 -0.10
C TYR A 60 68.58 11.98 -1.06
N ALA A 61 68.23 10.69 -1.04
CA ALA A 61 68.80 9.71 -1.97
C ALA A 61 68.16 9.84 -3.36
N ALA A 62 66.82 9.86 -3.44
CA ALA A 62 66.03 9.91 -4.66
C ALA A 62 64.97 11.04 -4.64
N LYS A 63 64.10 11.12 -5.65
CA LYS A 63 63.05 12.16 -5.78
C LYS A 63 61.78 11.80 -5.01
N GLU A 64 61.53 10.51 -4.92
CA GLU A 64 60.45 9.78 -4.27
C GLU A 64 60.52 9.95 -2.74
N ASP A 65 61.73 10.16 -2.22
CA ASP A 65 62.01 10.35 -0.80
C ASP A 65 61.57 11.71 -0.24
N VAL A 66 61.25 12.67 -1.10
CA VAL A 66 61.06 14.08 -0.71
C VAL A 66 59.58 14.36 -0.43
N PHE A 67 59.28 14.68 0.82
CA PHE A 67 57.95 15.00 1.31
C PHE A 67 57.88 16.40 1.92
N MET A 68 56.68 16.92 2.15
CA MET A 68 56.43 18.13 2.95
C MET A 68 55.30 17.92 3.96
N ASN A 69 55.33 18.68 5.07
CA ASN A 69 54.19 18.87 5.97
C ASN A 69 53.92 20.37 6.21
N GLY A 70 52.94 20.68 7.07
CA GLY A 70 52.68 22.06 7.52
C GLY A 70 53.70 22.60 8.54
N GLY A 71 54.54 21.73 9.10
CA GLY A 71 55.64 22.05 10.02
C GLY A 71 55.41 21.69 11.49
N PRO A 72 56.47 21.47 12.29
CA PRO A 72 56.34 21.00 13.65
C PRO A 72 56.03 22.18 14.58
N ASN A 73 54.99 22.01 15.39
CA ASN A 73 54.63 22.95 16.46
C ASN A 73 54.34 24.38 15.93
N ALA A 74 54.37 25.37 16.83
CA ALA A 74 54.06 26.78 16.55
C ALA A 74 55.02 27.52 15.59
N ALA A 75 55.95 26.81 14.95
CA ALA A 75 56.86 27.35 13.93
C ALA A 75 56.44 26.97 12.50
N GLY A 76 55.47 26.07 12.32
CA GLY A 76 54.91 25.72 11.02
C GLY A 76 54.00 26.80 10.43
N LEU A 77 53.49 26.53 9.22
CA LEU A 77 52.52 27.34 8.50
C LEU A 77 51.29 27.66 9.37
N SER A 78 50.70 28.84 9.22
CA SER A 78 49.42 29.16 9.86
C SER A 78 48.26 28.41 9.20
N ASP A 79 47.13 28.28 9.91
CA ASP A 79 45.88 27.79 9.34
C ASP A 79 45.49 28.53 8.04
N GLY A 80 45.15 27.76 7.00
CA GLY A 80 44.85 28.31 5.67
C GLY A 80 44.99 27.31 4.52
N GLY A 81 44.61 27.75 3.32
CA GLY A 81 44.82 26.99 2.08
C GLY A 81 46.16 27.34 1.42
N TYR A 82 46.92 26.32 1.07
CA TYR A 82 48.23 26.44 0.42
C TYR A 82 48.31 25.51 -0.79
N PHE A 83 49.28 25.77 -1.67
CA PHE A 83 49.79 24.82 -2.63
C PHE A 83 51.31 24.77 -2.54
N PHE A 84 51.92 23.70 -3.06
CA PHE A 84 53.37 23.64 -3.21
C PHE A 84 53.80 23.62 -4.68
N ALA A 85 55.05 24.02 -4.91
CA ALA A 85 55.75 23.88 -6.16
C ALA A 85 57.23 23.54 -5.90
N VAL A 86 57.86 22.80 -6.80
CA VAL A 86 59.30 22.54 -6.79
C VAL A 86 59.96 23.40 -7.84
N LEU A 87 61.01 24.14 -7.49
CA LEU A 87 61.62 25.15 -8.36
C LEU A 87 63.11 24.91 -8.61
N VAL A 88 63.58 25.40 -9.75
CA VAL A 88 65.01 25.65 -9.99
C VAL A 88 65.50 26.78 -9.06
N PRO A 89 66.64 26.63 -8.36
CA PRO A 89 67.24 27.70 -7.57
C PRO A 89 67.47 28.98 -8.37
N GLY A 90 66.93 30.10 -7.88
CA GLY A 90 66.97 31.42 -8.53
C GLY A 90 65.61 31.90 -9.04
N PHE A 91 64.61 31.02 -9.14
CA PHE A 91 63.29 31.33 -9.68
C PHE A 91 62.22 31.60 -8.61
N GLN A 92 62.58 31.72 -7.33
CA GLN A 92 61.64 31.97 -6.23
C GLN A 92 60.74 33.21 -6.45
N ASN A 93 61.23 34.23 -7.17
CA ASN A 93 60.46 35.42 -7.49
C ASN A 93 59.47 35.20 -8.65
N GLY A 94 58.43 34.38 -8.40
CA GLY A 94 57.30 34.16 -9.32
C GLY A 94 57.30 32.83 -10.08
N GLY A 95 58.37 32.04 -10.01
CA GLY A 95 58.47 30.72 -10.66
C GLY A 95 57.57 29.64 -10.05
N PHE A 96 56.88 29.92 -8.95
CA PHE A 96 55.91 29.01 -8.31
C PHE A 96 54.52 29.02 -8.97
N LEU A 97 54.29 29.88 -9.96
CA LEU A 97 53.05 29.87 -10.74
C LEU A 97 53.17 28.86 -11.88
N ASP A 98 52.10 28.11 -12.14
CA ASP A 98 52.07 27.16 -13.27
C ASP A 98 52.25 27.92 -14.61
N GLY A 99 53.11 27.39 -15.47
CA GLY A 99 53.54 28.01 -16.72
C GLY A 99 54.64 29.07 -16.56
N ALA A 100 55.12 29.34 -15.34
CA ALA A 100 56.26 30.24 -15.12
C ALA A 100 57.61 29.51 -15.28
N ASN A 101 58.60 30.20 -15.85
CA ASN A 101 59.95 29.64 -15.98
C ASN A 101 60.50 29.21 -14.60
N GLY A 102 61.09 28.02 -14.56
CA GLY A 102 61.75 27.49 -13.38
C GLY A 102 60.82 26.77 -12.39
N ASN A 103 59.52 26.67 -12.68
CA ASN A 103 58.66 25.66 -12.10
C ASN A 103 59.09 24.28 -12.64
N LEU A 104 59.21 23.29 -11.76
CA LEU A 104 59.50 21.89 -12.10
C LEU A 104 58.31 20.97 -11.83
N SER A 105 57.30 21.44 -11.10
CA SER A 105 56.14 20.65 -10.66
C SER A 105 54.87 20.90 -11.49
N ASP A 106 54.96 21.63 -12.61
CA ASP A 106 53.82 21.85 -13.51
C ASP A 106 53.89 21.04 -14.82
N ILE A 107 52.78 21.07 -15.57
CA ILE A 107 52.62 20.38 -16.87
C ILE A 107 53.14 21.17 -18.08
N THR A 108 53.80 22.31 -17.87
CA THR A 108 54.15 23.27 -18.94
C THR A 108 55.64 23.30 -19.20
N ALA A 109 56.06 22.64 -20.29
CA ALA A 109 57.43 22.71 -20.79
C ALA A 109 57.94 24.16 -20.93
N SER A 110 58.81 24.57 -20.00
CA SER A 110 59.38 25.92 -19.91
C SER A 110 60.88 25.84 -19.58
N ASN A 111 61.59 26.96 -19.44
CA ASN A 111 63.04 26.98 -19.22
C ASN A 111 63.42 26.52 -17.79
N GLY A 112 63.25 25.22 -17.53
CA GLY A 112 63.45 24.55 -16.25
C GLY A 112 63.36 23.02 -16.37
N GLY A 113 62.36 22.50 -17.10
CA GLY A 113 62.10 21.06 -17.27
C GLY A 113 61.10 20.75 -18.40
N PRO A 114 60.91 19.47 -18.77
CA PRO A 114 60.00 19.04 -19.84
C PRO A 114 58.49 19.23 -19.57
N GLY A 115 58.08 19.64 -18.37
CA GLY A 115 56.67 19.73 -17.95
C GLY A 115 56.13 18.39 -17.44
N GLY A 116 56.96 17.64 -16.72
CA GLY A 116 56.64 16.31 -16.17
C GLY A 116 55.94 16.32 -14.81
N GLY A 117 55.51 17.49 -14.31
CA GLY A 117 54.73 17.64 -13.09
C GLY A 117 53.22 17.50 -13.31
N ASP A 118 52.42 18.24 -12.54
CA ASP A 118 50.96 18.16 -12.58
C ASP A 118 50.24 19.51 -12.37
N ASP A 119 48.90 19.48 -12.40
CA ASP A 119 48.06 20.66 -12.18
C ASP A 119 48.09 21.08 -10.71
N VAL A 120 48.26 22.39 -10.42
CA VAL A 120 48.31 22.92 -9.04
C VAL A 120 47.15 22.51 -8.12
N SER A 121 45.98 22.10 -8.66
CA SER A 121 44.90 21.53 -7.85
C SER A 121 45.31 20.24 -7.12
N ASN A 122 46.15 19.40 -7.71
CA ASN A 122 46.73 18.23 -7.05
C ASN A 122 47.78 18.59 -5.98
N ARG A 123 48.42 19.76 -6.10
CA ARG A 123 49.39 20.27 -5.13
C ARG A 123 48.78 21.16 -4.05
N THR A 124 47.45 21.29 -4.04
CA THR A 124 46.70 22.16 -3.10
C THR A 124 46.23 21.40 -1.86
N PHE A 125 46.46 21.97 -0.67
CA PHE A 125 46.15 21.41 0.63
C PHE A 125 45.69 22.46 1.64
N THR A 126 45.10 22.03 2.75
CA THR A 126 44.70 22.90 3.87
C THR A 126 45.50 22.56 5.12
N VAL A 127 45.96 23.59 5.82
CA VAL A 127 46.63 23.51 7.12
C VAL A 127 45.65 23.90 8.23
N SER A 128 45.67 23.18 9.34
CA SER A 128 45.08 23.62 10.61
C SER A 128 45.92 23.16 11.80
N ASN A 129 46.10 24.03 12.80
CA ASN A 129 47.00 23.83 13.94
C ASN A 129 48.44 23.47 13.51
N HIS A 130 48.93 24.12 12.44
CA HIS A 130 50.24 23.89 11.79
C HIS A 130 50.43 22.53 11.09
N LEU A 131 49.42 21.65 11.08
CA LEU A 131 49.49 20.35 10.40
C LEU A 131 48.59 20.34 9.16
N ILE A 132 48.87 19.45 8.21
CA ILE A 132 47.96 19.20 7.08
C ILE A 132 46.67 18.62 7.64
N SER A 133 45.55 19.32 7.43
CA SER A 133 44.22 18.94 7.94
C SER A 133 43.29 18.43 6.86
N SER A 134 43.59 18.71 5.60
CA SER A 134 42.88 18.18 4.44
C SER A 134 43.76 18.25 3.21
N TYR A 135 43.80 17.15 2.47
CA TYR A 135 44.46 17.02 1.18
C TYR A 135 43.63 16.04 0.34
N GLY A 136 43.51 16.30 -0.96
CA GLY A 136 42.67 15.50 -1.88
C GLY A 136 43.20 15.47 -3.31
N GLY A 137 44.48 15.78 -3.49
CA GLY A 137 45.19 15.58 -4.75
C GLY A 137 45.74 14.16 -4.88
N THR A 138 46.49 13.92 -5.96
CA THR A 138 46.95 12.58 -6.36
C THR A 138 48.32 12.17 -5.83
N HIS A 139 49.07 13.06 -5.16
CA HIS A 139 50.39 12.72 -4.62
C HIS A 139 50.26 11.70 -3.47
N PHE A 140 51.26 10.83 -3.32
CA PHE A 140 51.31 9.88 -2.22
C PHE A 140 51.34 10.60 -0.85
N VAL A 141 50.63 10.02 0.13
CA VAL A 141 50.47 10.56 1.48
C VAL A 141 51.08 9.60 2.47
N GLY A 142 52.07 10.10 3.23
CA GLY A 142 52.81 9.32 4.24
C GLY A 142 52.64 9.85 5.66
N ILE A 143 53.45 9.33 6.57
CA ILE A 143 53.55 9.71 7.98
C ILE A 143 55.01 10.03 8.35
N ASP A 144 55.25 11.26 8.82
CA ASP A 144 56.57 11.73 9.28
C ASP A 144 57.04 11.06 10.58
N PRO A 145 58.33 11.20 10.99
CA PRO A 145 58.83 10.63 12.24
C PRO A 145 58.23 11.24 13.53
N GLN A 146 57.25 12.14 13.45
CA GLN A 146 56.48 12.65 14.58
C GLN A 146 55.04 12.09 14.59
N GLY A 147 54.64 11.34 13.56
CA GLY A 147 53.29 10.79 13.43
C GLY A 147 52.30 11.71 12.69
N HIS A 148 52.78 12.73 11.97
CA HIS A 148 51.92 13.63 11.21
C HIS A 148 51.86 13.28 9.72
N GLN A 149 50.73 13.61 9.10
CA GLN A 149 50.54 13.46 7.66
C GLN A 149 51.54 14.31 6.86
N VAL A 150 52.16 13.70 5.85
CA VAL A 150 53.01 14.34 4.84
C VAL A 150 52.50 14.09 3.43
N ILE A 151 52.83 14.99 2.50
CA ILE A 151 52.55 14.85 1.06
C ILE A 151 53.88 14.72 0.31
N GLN A 152 54.00 13.72 -0.55
CA GLN A 152 55.17 13.51 -1.42
C GLN A 152 55.24 14.63 -2.48
N LEU A 153 56.44 15.10 -2.83
CA LEU A 153 56.58 16.18 -3.81
C LEU A 153 56.42 15.72 -5.27
N LEU A 154 56.65 14.44 -5.59
CA LEU A 154 56.50 13.90 -6.94
C LEU A 154 55.05 13.93 -7.41
N PRO A 155 54.78 14.33 -8.68
CA PRO A 155 55.75 14.47 -9.76
C PRO A 155 56.41 15.86 -9.87
N TYR A 156 57.71 15.89 -10.19
CA TYR A 156 58.43 17.09 -10.62
C TYR A 156 59.65 16.75 -11.49
N ASP A 157 60.04 17.70 -12.34
CA ASP A 157 61.18 17.63 -13.26
C ASP A 157 62.54 17.76 -12.56
N ASP A 158 63.60 17.37 -13.27
CA ASP A 158 64.97 17.50 -12.77
C ASP A 158 65.46 18.96 -12.78
N THR A 159 66.13 19.36 -11.70
CA THR A 159 66.72 20.70 -11.60
C THR A 159 67.86 20.90 -12.60
N SER A 160 67.79 21.99 -13.37
CA SER A 160 68.92 22.46 -14.18
C SER A 160 70.11 22.96 -13.35
N ASN A 161 69.98 23.06 -12.02
CA ASN A 161 71.09 23.36 -11.14
C ASN A 161 72.15 22.23 -11.17
N PRO A 162 73.41 22.52 -11.54
CA PRO A 162 74.42 21.47 -11.70
C PRO A 162 74.76 20.73 -10.40
N GLY A 163 74.47 21.30 -9.23
CA GLY A 163 74.66 20.68 -7.92
C GLY A 163 73.56 19.70 -7.50
N GLY A 164 72.43 19.62 -8.22
CA GLY A 164 71.27 18.81 -7.80
C GLY A 164 70.42 19.46 -6.70
N VAL A 165 70.48 20.80 -6.58
CA VAL A 165 69.71 21.57 -5.60
C VAL A 165 68.37 22.00 -6.21
N TYR A 166 67.31 21.82 -5.43
CA TYR A 166 65.94 22.20 -5.70
C TYR A 166 65.50 23.25 -4.68
N ILE A 167 64.37 23.91 -4.93
CA ILE A 167 63.71 24.76 -3.93
C ILE A 167 62.25 24.30 -3.80
N LEU A 168 61.85 23.82 -2.64
CA LEU A 168 60.43 23.71 -2.30
C LEU A 168 59.88 25.13 -2.11
N ALA A 169 58.74 25.43 -2.72
CA ALA A 169 57.98 26.65 -2.52
C ALA A 169 56.58 26.30 -2.02
N ILE A 170 56.23 26.65 -0.79
CA ILE A 170 54.87 26.51 -0.26
C ILE A 170 54.20 27.88 -0.24
N CYS A 171 53.14 28.06 -1.03
CA CYS A 171 52.50 29.34 -1.31
C CYS A 171 51.02 29.30 -0.90
N SER A 172 50.48 30.40 -0.37
CA SER A 172 49.02 30.48 -0.16
C SER A 172 48.28 30.41 -1.50
N VAL A 173 47.06 29.83 -1.55
CA VAL A 173 46.27 29.60 -2.79
C VAL A 173 45.92 30.82 -3.66
N ASN A 174 46.34 32.03 -3.27
CA ASN A 174 46.24 33.26 -4.06
C ASN A 174 47.59 34.03 -4.07
N ALA A 175 48.72 33.30 -4.08
CA ALA A 175 50.05 33.89 -4.13
C ALA A 175 50.32 34.55 -5.50
N THR A 176 50.80 35.79 -5.47
CA THR A 176 51.16 36.60 -6.65
C THR A 176 52.59 37.15 -6.57
N GLY A 177 53.24 37.01 -5.42
CA GLY A 177 54.64 37.38 -5.20
C GLY A 177 55.29 36.58 -4.07
N PRO A 178 56.63 36.54 -4.00
CA PRO A 178 57.37 35.61 -3.13
C PRO A 178 57.17 35.83 -1.63
N SER A 179 56.69 37.01 -1.20
CA SER A 179 56.34 37.28 0.20
C SER A 179 55.12 36.49 0.70
N GLN A 180 54.36 35.87 -0.19
CA GLN A 180 53.20 35.02 0.11
C GLN A 180 53.57 33.52 0.16
N CYS A 181 54.86 33.19 0.06
CA CYS A 181 55.38 31.84 0.03
C CYS A 181 56.44 31.60 1.12
N LYS A 182 56.69 30.34 1.40
CA LYS A 182 57.84 29.82 2.14
C LYS A 182 58.70 29.00 1.21
N TYR A 183 60.00 29.03 1.46
CA TYR A 183 60.97 28.35 0.63
C TYR A 183 61.91 27.52 1.51
N ASP A 184 62.21 26.33 1.02
CA ASP A 184 63.24 25.45 1.58
C ASP A 184 64.11 24.87 0.47
N ALA A 185 65.35 24.53 0.79
CA ALA A 185 66.39 24.25 -0.21
C ALA A 185 66.96 22.83 -0.09
N PHE A 186 66.18 21.85 -0.54
CA PHE A 186 66.59 20.47 -0.55
C PHE A 186 67.52 20.11 -1.71
N ARG A 187 68.32 19.07 -1.49
CA ARG A 187 69.24 18.50 -2.46
C ARG A 187 68.98 17.02 -2.60
N ILE A 188 68.75 16.60 -3.83
CA ILE A 188 68.78 15.19 -4.18
C ILE A 188 70.21 14.88 -4.58
N LYS A 189 70.76 13.77 -4.08
CA LYS A 189 72.14 13.39 -4.34
C LYS A 189 72.31 12.97 -5.80
N LYS A 190 72.42 13.97 -6.69
CA LYS A 190 72.66 13.79 -8.13
C LYS A 190 73.73 12.73 -8.33
N SER A 191 73.35 11.66 -9.04
CA SER A 191 74.26 10.56 -9.35
C SER A 191 75.57 11.14 -9.87
N THR A 192 76.65 10.90 -9.13
CA THR A 192 77.98 11.34 -9.53
C THR A 192 78.29 10.65 -10.85
N VAL A 193 78.47 11.43 -11.92
CA VAL A 193 78.92 10.92 -13.22
C VAL A 193 80.22 10.16 -13.00
N CYS A 194 80.12 8.84 -12.95
CA CYS A 194 81.21 7.98 -12.57
C CYS A 194 81.97 7.61 -13.84
N THR A 195 82.96 8.43 -14.19
CA THR A 195 83.71 8.29 -15.45
C THR A 195 84.74 7.15 -15.43
N THR A 196 84.95 6.50 -14.28
CA THR A 196 85.79 5.32 -14.10
C THR A 196 85.40 4.56 -12.83
N ASP A 197 85.18 3.24 -12.95
CA ASP A 197 85.01 2.26 -11.86
C ASP A 197 83.64 2.28 -11.12
N CYS A 198 82.55 2.09 -11.87
CA CYS A 198 81.18 1.87 -11.37
C CYS A 198 81.00 0.49 -10.72
N ALA A 199 81.55 0.27 -9.53
CA ALA A 199 81.39 -0.99 -8.80
C ALA A 199 80.02 -1.09 -8.08
N GLY A 200 78.95 -1.40 -8.80
CA GLY A 200 77.65 -1.74 -8.22
C GLY A 200 76.56 -2.03 -9.26
N PRO A 201 75.98 -3.24 -9.31
CA PRO A 201 74.76 -3.47 -10.08
C PRO A 201 73.57 -2.80 -9.41
N ALA A 202 72.54 -2.42 -10.17
CA ALA A 202 71.27 -1.98 -9.59
C ALA A 202 70.39 -3.18 -9.25
N THR A 203 69.47 -2.97 -8.30
CA THR A 203 68.52 -3.97 -7.83
C THR A 203 67.10 -3.41 -7.77
N ILE A 204 66.13 -4.26 -8.09
CA ILE A 204 64.71 -3.96 -8.01
C ILE A 204 64.00 -5.12 -7.33
N ASN A 205 63.40 -4.85 -6.18
CA ASN A 205 62.65 -5.82 -5.39
C ASN A 205 61.15 -5.63 -5.62
N VAL A 206 60.44 -6.72 -5.90
CA VAL A 206 58.98 -6.72 -6.10
C VAL A 206 58.35 -7.88 -5.35
N CYS A 207 57.22 -7.62 -4.71
CA CYS A 207 56.52 -8.59 -3.87
C CYS A 207 55.18 -9.01 -4.46
N LYS A 208 54.78 -10.24 -4.16
CA LYS A 208 53.45 -10.78 -4.44
C LYS A 208 52.68 -10.92 -3.14
N PHE A 209 51.45 -10.43 -3.08
CA PHE A 209 50.58 -10.58 -1.92
C PHE A 209 49.19 -11.11 -2.28
N TRP A 210 48.49 -11.59 -1.24
CA TRP A 210 47.07 -11.92 -1.30
C TRP A 210 46.32 -10.70 -0.80
N ASP A 211 45.72 -9.99 -1.74
CA ASP A 211 44.79 -8.90 -1.48
C ASP A 211 43.51 -9.54 -0.93
N GLN A 212 43.34 -9.52 0.39
CA GLN A 212 42.26 -10.24 1.07
C GLN A 212 40.97 -9.43 1.08
N ASN A 213 41.05 -8.11 1.06
CA ASN A 213 39.90 -7.20 1.09
C ASN A 213 39.49 -6.68 -0.31
N ALA A 214 40.30 -6.93 -1.34
CA ALA A 214 40.19 -6.42 -2.71
C ALA A 214 40.29 -4.89 -2.79
N ASP A 215 41.17 -4.26 -1.98
CA ASP A 215 41.38 -2.81 -1.94
C ASP A 215 42.56 -2.29 -2.77
N HIS A 216 43.23 -3.19 -3.51
CA HIS A 216 44.35 -2.91 -4.41
C HIS A 216 45.68 -2.54 -3.72
N SER A 217 45.80 -2.61 -2.40
CA SER A 217 46.95 -2.13 -1.64
C SER A 217 47.50 -3.18 -0.68
N LEU A 218 48.83 -3.37 -0.61
CA LEU A 218 49.42 -4.28 0.37
C LEU A 218 49.35 -3.67 1.78
N ASN A 219 48.41 -4.17 2.58
CA ASN A 219 48.22 -3.72 3.95
C ASN A 219 48.94 -4.61 4.99
N GLY A 220 49.17 -4.08 6.19
CA GLY A 220 50.00 -4.74 7.22
C GLY A 220 49.48 -6.08 7.77
N ASP A 221 48.22 -6.43 7.53
CA ASP A 221 47.62 -7.73 7.91
C ASP A 221 47.64 -8.76 6.76
N GLU A 222 48.01 -8.37 5.55
CA GLU A 222 47.86 -9.20 4.35
C GLU A 222 49.09 -10.09 4.07
N PRO A 223 48.89 -11.36 3.70
CA PRO A 223 49.98 -12.29 3.59
C PRO A 223 50.66 -12.24 2.22
N LEU A 224 51.99 -12.19 2.22
CA LEU A 224 52.80 -12.40 1.01
C LEU A 224 52.58 -13.83 0.45
N LEU A 225 52.72 -13.96 -0.87
CA LEU A 225 52.44 -15.17 -1.65
C LEU A 225 53.70 -15.72 -2.31
N GLY A 226 54.14 -16.89 -1.84
CA GLY A 226 55.20 -17.68 -2.44
C GLY A 226 54.73 -18.54 -3.61
N ALA A 227 55.68 -18.91 -4.46
CA ALA A 227 55.55 -19.62 -5.72
C ALA A 227 54.73 -18.92 -6.83
N TRP A 228 54.79 -17.59 -6.95
CA TRP A 228 54.17 -16.85 -8.07
C TRP A 228 55.21 -16.35 -9.08
N PRO A 229 55.00 -16.56 -10.40
CA PRO A 229 55.89 -16.06 -11.42
C PRO A 229 55.77 -14.55 -11.62
N ILE A 230 56.89 -13.83 -11.59
CA ILE A 230 57.04 -12.43 -12.03
C ILE A 230 58.12 -12.39 -13.10
N THR A 231 57.91 -11.62 -14.17
CA THR A 231 58.85 -11.47 -15.29
C THR A 231 59.38 -10.04 -15.34
N ALA A 232 60.69 -9.88 -15.57
CA ALA A 232 61.35 -8.58 -15.71
C ALA A 232 62.12 -8.47 -17.04
N THR A 233 61.94 -7.37 -17.78
CA THR A 233 62.76 -7.08 -18.97
C THR A 233 64.08 -6.41 -18.60
N ASN A 234 65.11 -6.55 -19.43
CA ASN A 234 66.39 -5.83 -19.27
C ASN A 234 67.07 -6.04 -17.90
N VAL A 235 67.05 -7.27 -17.39
CA VAL A 235 67.75 -7.67 -16.17
C VAL A 235 68.76 -8.78 -16.46
N ASP A 236 69.75 -8.91 -15.58
CA ASP A 236 70.82 -9.92 -15.65
C ASP A 236 70.24 -11.36 -15.65
N PRO A 237 70.79 -12.30 -16.44
CA PRO A 237 70.32 -13.68 -16.44
C PRO A 237 70.56 -14.38 -15.10
N LEU A 238 69.48 -14.76 -14.41
CA LEU A 238 69.59 -15.52 -13.15
C LEU A 238 70.11 -16.94 -13.39
N ALA A 239 71.04 -17.38 -12.54
CA ALA A 239 71.82 -18.60 -12.74
C ALA A 239 71.04 -19.94 -12.66
N THR A 240 69.75 -19.93 -12.31
CA THR A 240 68.98 -21.14 -11.95
C THR A 240 67.62 -21.33 -12.64
N GLN A 241 67.12 -20.38 -13.43
CA GLN A 241 65.86 -20.51 -14.19
C GLN A 241 66.06 -20.00 -15.62
N ASN A 242 65.85 -20.86 -16.61
CA ASN A 242 66.29 -20.62 -17.98
C ASN A 242 65.12 -20.24 -18.90
N THR A 243 65.37 -19.32 -19.84
CA THR A 243 64.44 -18.68 -20.79
C THR A 243 63.47 -17.64 -20.22
N ASN A 244 63.64 -16.38 -20.67
CA ASN A 244 62.73 -15.23 -20.57
C ASN A 244 62.71 -14.38 -19.27
N ASN A 245 63.70 -14.49 -18.37
CA ASN A 245 63.79 -13.66 -17.14
C ASN A 245 62.55 -13.71 -16.22
N THR A 246 61.79 -14.80 -16.28
CA THR A 246 60.72 -15.09 -15.31
C THR A 246 61.30 -15.76 -14.07
N VAL A 247 61.03 -15.18 -12.89
CA VAL A 247 61.43 -15.74 -11.60
C VAL A 247 60.19 -16.02 -10.78
N ILE A 248 60.23 -17.11 -10.02
CA ILE A 248 59.16 -17.50 -9.10
C ILE A 248 59.50 -16.90 -7.72
N THR A 249 58.60 -16.11 -7.12
CA THR A 249 58.74 -15.62 -5.75
C THR A 249 58.94 -16.80 -4.81
N ASP A 250 60.08 -16.87 -4.10
CA ASP A 250 60.61 -18.03 -3.36
C ASP A 250 59.96 -19.42 -3.69
N PRO A 251 60.56 -20.24 -4.59
CA PRO A 251 59.96 -21.48 -5.09
C PRO A 251 60.01 -22.67 -4.10
N THR A 252 60.26 -22.44 -2.80
CA THR A 252 60.65 -23.50 -1.86
C THR A 252 59.51 -24.42 -1.41
N THR A 253 59.25 -25.42 -2.25
CA THR A 253 58.55 -26.65 -1.88
C THR A 253 59.30 -27.41 -0.77
N GLY A 254 58.96 -27.13 0.50
CA GLY A 254 59.32 -27.99 1.65
C GLY A 254 60.15 -27.39 2.77
N ILE A 255 60.32 -26.07 2.87
CA ILE A 255 61.00 -25.44 4.03
C ILE A 255 59.97 -25.09 5.11
N SER A 256 60.28 -25.37 6.38
CA SER A 256 59.42 -25.14 7.55
C SER A 256 59.52 -23.72 8.15
N THR A 257 60.28 -22.84 7.51
CA THR A 257 60.58 -21.47 7.94
C THR A 257 60.69 -20.61 6.67
N PRO A 258 59.95 -19.49 6.55
CA PRO A 258 60.05 -18.63 5.38
C PRO A 258 61.47 -18.02 5.27
N SER A 259 61.94 -17.84 4.03
CA SER A 259 63.08 -16.95 3.76
C SER A 259 62.74 -15.51 4.18
N PRO A 260 63.72 -14.65 4.52
CA PRO A 260 63.48 -13.20 4.64
C PRO A 260 62.77 -12.60 3.41
N ASP A 261 63.00 -13.17 2.23
CA ASP A 261 62.45 -12.72 0.95
C ASP A 261 61.16 -13.47 0.53
N PHE A 262 60.47 -14.14 1.46
CA PHE A 262 59.31 -14.98 1.15
C PHE A 262 58.20 -14.18 0.47
N GLY A 263 57.83 -14.61 -0.75
CA GLY A 263 56.82 -13.94 -1.56
C GLY A 263 57.33 -12.70 -2.31
N CYS A 264 58.60 -12.36 -2.19
CA CYS A 264 59.25 -11.32 -2.99
C CYS A 264 60.31 -11.91 -3.93
N VAL A 265 60.80 -11.07 -4.85
CA VAL A 265 61.94 -11.36 -5.72
C VAL A 265 62.70 -10.08 -6.01
N THR A 266 64.02 -10.15 -5.88
CA THR A 266 64.92 -9.10 -6.34
C THR A 266 65.52 -9.48 -7.69
N PHE A 267 65.35 -8.62 -8.69
CA PHE A 267 66.09 -8.68 -9.94
C PHE A 267 67.31 -7.74 -9.89
N THR A 268 68.30 -7.99 -10.73
CA THR A 268 69.57 -7.26 -10.79
C THR A 268 69.85 -6.82 -12.21
N HIS A 269 70.37 -5.62 -12.43
CA HIS A 269 70.90 -5.18 -13.73
C HIS A 269 72.34 -4.68 -13.61
N THR A 270 73.23 -5.23 -14.43
CA THR A 270 74.63 -4.81 -14.51
C THR A 270 74.80 -3.87 -15.71
N PHE A 271 74.98 -2.58 -15.42
CA PHE A 271 75.15 -1.54 -16.44
C PHE A 271 76.41 -1.73 -17.28
N GLY A 272 76.27 -1.58 -18.60
CA GLY A 272 77.37 -1.55 -19.55
C GLY A 272 78.17 -0.24 -19.50
N GLU A 273 79.37 -0.26 -20.10
CA GLU A 273 80.21 0.95 -20.22
C GLU A 273 79.49 2.04 -21.03
N GLY A 274 79.14 3.15 -20.37
CA GLY A 274 78.41 4.28 -20.95
C GLY A 274 76.88 4.21 -20.86
N GLU A 275 76.32 3.16 -20.25
CA GLU A 275 74.89 3.07 -19.95
C GLU A 275 74.55 3.95 -18.73
N THR A 276 73.49 4.77 -18.84
CA THR A 276 73.14 5.78 -17.80
C THR A 276 71.80 5.53 -17.12
N SER A 277 70.92 4.77 -17.77
CA SER A 277 69.61 4.35 -17.26
C SER A 277 69.08 3.18 -18.09
N VAL A 278 68.19 2.37 -17.51
CA VAL A 278 67.47 1.30 -18.21
C VAL A 278 66.01 1.24 -17.73
N ASP A 279 65.07 0.98 -18.63
CA ASP A 279 63.67 0.73 -18.23
C ASP A 279 63.45 -0.77 -18.00
N ILE A 280 63.02 -1.12 -16.80
CA ILE A 280 62.61 -2.47 -16.39
C ILE A 280 61.08 -2.55 -16.43
N VAL A 281 60.53 -3.44 -17.25
CA VAL A 281 59.10 -3.76 -17.25
C VAL A 281 58.88 -4.99 -16.38
N LEU A 282 58.15 -4.84 -15.29
CA LEU A 282 57.69 -5.94 -14.43
C LEU A 282 56.32 -6.42 -14.89
N THR A 283 56.06 -7.72 -14.87
CA THR A 283 54.79 -8.31 -15.32
C THR A 283 54.46 -9.55 -14.51
N GLU A 284 53.22 -9.62 -14.00
CA GLU A 284 52.70 -10.82 -13.33
C GLU A 284 52.56 -11.97 -14.34
N GLY A 285 52.98 -13.18 -13.95
CA GLY A 285 52.66 -14.38 -14.70
C GLY A 285 51.27 -14.91 -14.36
N SER A 286 50.79 -15.87 -15.17
CA SER A 286 49.41 -16.36 -15.09
C SER A 286 49.13 -17.28 -13.89
N GLY A 287 48.84 -16.69 -12.72
CA GLY A 287 48.31 -17.38 -11.55
C GLY A 287 49.34 -18.12 -10.68
N PRO A 288 48.89 -18.81 -9.62
CA PRO A 288 49.77 -19.46 -8.66
C PRO A 288 50.55 -20.62 -9.29
N GLY A 289 51.85 -20.64 -9.06
CA GLY A 289 52.71 -21.76 -9.42
C GLY A 289 52.44 -23.01 -8.57
N ALA A 290 52.96 -24.15 -9.04
CA ALA A 290 52.77 -25.43 -8.38
C ALA A 290 53.30 -25.42 -6.93
N GLY A 291 52.39 -25.60 -5.97
CA GLY A 291 52.73 -25.64 -4.56
C GLY A 291 52.71 -24.29 -3.83
N SER A 292 52.10 -23.24 -4.41
CA SER A 292 51.98 -21.90 -3.82
C SER A 292 51.55 -21.89 -2.34
N LYS A 293 52.15 -20.94 -1.61
CA LYS A 293 52.07 -20.81 -0.16
C LYS A 293 51.84 -19.37 0.26
N TYR A 294 51.31 -19.20 1.46
CA TYR A 294 51.23 -17.92 2.15
C TYR A 294 51.71 -18.03 3.60
N CYS A 295 51.96 -16.89 4.22
CA CYS A 295 52.44 -16.73 5.59
C CYS A 295 51.61 -15.68 6.30
N ASN A 296 51.01 -16.00 7.45
CA ASN A 296 50.28 -15.03 8.25
C ASN A 296 50.55 -15.22 9.76
N SER A 297 49.87 -14.44 10.59
CA SER A 297 49.94 -14.49 12.06
C SER A 297 49.62 -15.86 12.68
N SER A 298 49.02 -16.79 11.93
CA SER A 298 48.73 -18.18 12.37
C SER A 298 49.83 -19.19 12.01
N GLY A 299 50.80 -18.83 11.16
CA GLY A 299 51.97 -19.66 10.85
C GLY A 299 52.40 -19.69 9.38
N CYS A 300 53.47 -20.45 9.12
CA CYS A 300 54.11 -20.59 7.82
C CYS A 300 54.62 -22.02 7.57
N PRO A 301 54.67 -22.51 6.31
CA PRO A 301 53.97 -22.01 5.13
C PRO A 301 52.59 -22.69 4.95
N MET A 302 51.52 -21.91 4.86
CA MET A 302 50.16 -22.39 4.62
C MET A 302 49.88 -22.57 3.12
N THR A 303 49.06 -23.54 2.72
CA THR A 303 48.68 -23.73 1.29
C THR A 303 47.68 -22.66 0.86
N THR A 304 47.94 -21.96 -0.23
CA THR A 304 47.00 -21.00 -0.82
C THR A 304 45.68 -21.66 -1.21
N PRO A 305 44.52 -20.98 -1.08
CA PRO A 305 43.26 -21.56 -1.51
C PRO A 305 43.22 -21.86 -3.03
N SER A 306 42.45 -22.88 -3.40
CA SER A 306 42.21 -23.25 -4.80
C SER A 306 41.04 -22.46 -5.37
N GLY A 307 41.28 -21.68 -6.42
CA GLY A 307 40.24 -20.93 -7.12
C GLY A 307 40.78 -20.16 -8.34
N PRO A 308 39.91 -19.51 -9.12
CA PRO A 308 40.31 -18.52 -10.10
C PRO A 308 40.81 -17.27 -9.35
N TRP A 309 42.11 -17.00 -9.46
CA TRP A 309 42.70 -15.78 -8.91
C TRP A 309 42.55 -14.63 -9.91
N THR A 310 42.18 -13.45 -9.40
CA THR A 310 42.05 -12.20 -10.15
C THR A 310 43.11 -11.23 -9.66
N GLN A 311 43.84 -10.60 -10.58
CA GLN A 311 44.80 -9.54 -10.26
C GLN A 311 44.03 -8.27 -9.81
N SER A 312 44.51 -7.64 -8.73
CA SER A 312 44.00 -6.40 -8.17
C SER A 312 45.05 -5.30 -8.06
N ALA A 313 46.35 -5.62 -7.97
CA ALA A 313 47.43 -4.63 -7.95
C ALA A 313 48.61 -5.00 -8.89
N PRO A 314 49.43 -4.04 -9.38
CA PRO A 314 49.39 -2.59 -9.11
C PRO A 314 48.13 -1.91 -9.65
N TRP A 315 47.78 -0.73 -9.12
CA TRP A 315 46.56 0.01 -9.47
C TRP A 315 46.88 1.49 -9.68
N ASP A 316 46.58 2.03 -10.88
CA ASP A 316 46.94 3.41 -11.27
C ASP A 316 45.92 4.48 -10.86
N GLY A 317 45.03 4.15 -9.91
CA GLY A 317 43.87 4.96 -9.55
C GLY A 317 42.62 4.68 -10.39
N ASN A 318 42.76 4.13 -11.61
CA ASN A 318 41.64 3.87 -12.53
C ASN A 318 41.51 2.41 -12.99
N LYS A 319 42.60 1.64 -13.02
CA LYS A 319 42.63 0.24 -13.47
C LYS A 319 43.77 -0.55 -12.82
N VAL A 320 43.60 -1.87 -12.80
CA VAL A 320 44.70 -2.81 -12.52
C VAL A 320 45.70 -2.75 -13.67
N LEU A 321 46.98 -2.60 -13.34
CA LEU A 321 48.08 -2.61 -14.30
C LEU A 321 48.54 -4.05 -14.56
N THR A 322 48.50 -4.48 -15.83
CA THR A 322 49.06 -5.78 -16.23
C THR A 322 50.58 -5.83 -16.15
N SER A 323 51.22 -4.66 -16.08
CA SER A 323 52.67 -4.49 -16.04
C SER A 323 53.03 -3.12 -15.49
N GLU A 324 54.13 -3.03 -14.76
CA GLU A 324 54.72 -1.80 -14.23
C GLU A 324 56.01 -1.48 -15.00
N THR A 325 56.44 -0.22 -15.07
CA THR A 325 57.69 0.17 -15.74
C THR A 325 58.48 1.12 -14.85
N ILE A 326 59.69 0.72 -14.47
CA ILE A 326 60.57 1.45 -13.56
C ILE A 326 61.90 1.70 -14.26
N THR A 327 62.34 2.96 -14.30
CA THR A 327 63.67 3.33 -14.78
C THR A 327 64.70 3.14 -13.65
N LEU A 328 65.74 2.33 -13.89
CA LEU A 328 66.87 2.15 -12.99
C LEU A 328 68.11 2.93 -13.46
N HIS A 329 68.91 3.39 -12.51
CA HIS A 329 70.24 3.96 -12.68
C HIS A 329 71.33 3.12 -11.98
N PRO A 330 72.63 3.31 -12.33
CA PRO A 330 73.72 2.54 -11.72
C PRO A 330 73.80 2.67 -10.20
N GLY A 331 73.62 1.53 -9.50
CA GLY A 331 73.69 1.43 -8.04
C GLY A 331 72.36 1.60 -7.30
N ASP A 332 71.23 1.72 -8.02
CA ASP A 332 69.91 1.83 -7.41
C ASP A 332 69.47 0.57 -6.64
N ALA A 333 68.61 0.76 -5.65
CA ALA A 333 67.95 -0.30 -4.90
C ALA A 333 66.48 0.08 -4.68
N ILE A 334 65.62 -0.23 -5.65
CA ILE A 334 64.21 0.19 -5.68
C ILE A 334 63.29 -0.92 -5.17
N ALA A 335 62.26 -0.55 -4.42
CA ALA A 335 61.09 -1.39 -4.18
C ALA A 335 59.98 -0.98 -5.15
N ALA A 336 59.51 -1.92 -5.97
CA ALA A 336 58.43 -1.73 -6.94
C ALA A 336 57.05 -1.96 -6.31
N ASP A 337 55.98 -1.51 -6.98
CA ASP A 337 54.63 -1.76 -6.51
C ASP A 337 54.33 -3.27 -6.41
N PRO A 338 53.72 -3.74 -5.31
CA PRO A 338 53.50 -5.16 -5.13
C PRO A 338 52.34 -5.66 -6.00
N PHE A 339 52.48 -6.86 -6.58
CA PHE A 339 51.42 -7.52 -7.33
C PHE A 339 50.43 -8.19 -6.35
N GLY A 340 49.18 -7.73 -6.35
CA GLY A 340 48.10 -8.19 -5.47
C GLY A 340 47.07 -9.01 -6.24
N ASN A 341 46.63 -10.15 -5.70
CA ASN A 341 45.55 -10.94 -6.29
C ASN A 341 44.62 -11.49 -5.20
N TYR A 342 43.38 -11.75 -5.56
CA TYR A 342 42.33 -12.30 -4.70
C TYR A 342 41.54 -13.41 -5.41
N ILE A 343 40.72 -14.17 -4.67
CA ILE A 343 39.75 -15.11 -5.26
C ILE A 343 38.37 -14.50 -5.07
N ALA A 344 37.65 -14.21 -6.16
CA ALA A 344 36.31 -13.63 -6.07
C ALA A 344 35.27 -14.65 -5.54
N ALA A 345 34.49 -14.27 -4.53
CA ALA A 345 33.27 -14.96 -4.15
C ALA A 345 32.07 -14.46 -4.98
N SER A 346 31.05 -15.30 -5.12
CA SER A 346 29.78 -14.87 -5.72
C SER A 346 29.00 -13.99 -4.75
N THR A 347 28.46 -12.86 -5.21
CA THR A 347 27.47 -12.12 -4.44
C THR A 347 26.21 -12.98 -4.24
N PRO A 348 25.46 -12.79 -3.15
CA PRO A 348 24.12 -13.36 -3.05
C PRO A 348 23.23 -12.82 -4.19
N THR A 349 22.16 -13.55 -4.49
CA THR A 349 21.10 -13.08 -5.40
C THR A 349 19.80 -13.04 -4.63
N ASP A 350 19.27 -11.84 -4.41
CA ASP A 350 18.11 -11.68 -3.54
C ASP A 350 16.82 -11.56 -4.34
N SER A 351 15.73 -12.04 -3.78
CA SER A 351 14.42 -12.04 -4.44
C SER A 351 13.29 -11.88 -3.45
N LYS A 352 12.15 -11.38 -3.93
CA LYS A 352 11.03 -11.00 -3.07
C LYS A 352 9.69 -11.33 -3.71
N THR A 353 8.74 -11.71 -2.86
CA THR A 353 7.31 -11.83 -3.19
C THR A 353 6.52 -10.86 -2.34
N ALA A 354 5.39 -10.35 -2.84
CA ALA A 354 4.48 -9.49 -2.09
C ALA A 354 3.02 -9.69 -2.49
N ASN A 355 2.20 -10.23 -1.57
CA ASN A 355 0.79 -10.51 -1.78
C ASN A 355 -0.04 -9.65 -0.82
N GLY A 356 -0.85 -8.76 -1.38
CA GLY A 356 -1.78 -7.92 -0.62
C GLY A 356 -3.10 -8.64 -0.36
N SER A 357 -3.67 -8.42 0.82
CA SER A 357 -5.01 -8.92 1.16
C SER A 357 -5.78 -7.93 2.03
N TYR A 358 -7.10 -7.88 1.87
CA TYR A 358 -8.00 -7.13 2.75
C TYR A 358 -9.36 -7.82 2.85
N THR A 359 -10.14 -7.48 3.86
CA THR A 359 -11.52 -7.94 4.04
C THR A 359 -12.50 -6.86 3.59
N GLN A 360 -13.48 -7.23 2.77
CA GLN A 360 -14.59 -6.37 2.34
C GLN A 360 -15.91 -6.93 2.92
N PRO A 361 -16.43 -6.35 4.01
CA PRO A 361 -17.74 -6.70 4.53
C PRO A 361 -18.86 -6.02 3.74
N TYR A 362 -20.03 -6.65 3.72
CA TYR A 362 -21.28 -6.09 3.21
C TYR A 362 -22.37 -6.16 4.27
N SER A 363 -23.29 -5.19 4.23
CA SER A 363 -24.55 -5.25 4.99
C SER A 363 -25.74 -5.31 4.03
N TRP A 364 -26.85 -5.85 4.51
CA TRP A 364 -28.05 -6.05 3.72
C TRP A 364 -29.28 -5.44 4.38
N GLY A 365 -30.06 -4.71 3.58
CA GLY A 365 -31.43 -4.34 3.90
C GLY A 365 -32.41 -5.16 3.08
N ILE A 366 -33.62 -5.36 3.60
CA ILE A 366 -34.75 -5.95 2.87
C ILE A 366 -35.97 -5.05 3.02
N THR A 367 -36.76 -4.94 1.96
CA THR A 367 -38.04 -4.26 1.94
C THR A 367 -39.07 -5.12 1.23
N LYS A 368 -40.32 -5.01 1.66
CA LYS A 368 -41.45 -5.76 1.13
C LYS A 368 -42.62 -4.80 0.95
N SER A 369 -43.19 -4.79 -0.24
CA SER A 369 -44.38 -3.99 -0.58
C SER A 369 -45.42 -4.84 -1.30
N VAL A 370 -46.63 -4.30 -1.44
CA VAL A 370 -47.75 -4.94 -2.12
C VAL A 370 -48.59 -3.88 -2.83
N ASP A 371 -49.23 -4.24 -3.95
CA ASP A 371 -49.99 -3.29 -4.77
C ASP A 371 -51.24 -2.73 -4.09
N LYS A 372 -51.85 -3.50 -3.19
CA LYS A 372 -53.02 -3.12 -2.36
C LYS A 372 -52.94 -3.81 -1.00
N THR A 373 -53.39 -3.14 0.05
CA THR A 373 -53.49 -3.69 1.41
C THR A 373 -54.91 -4.10 1.79
N LEU A 374 -55.94 -3.55 1.15
CA LEU A 374 -57.34 -3.90 1.30
C LEU A 374 -58.00 -4.00 -0.07
N VAL A 375 -58.87 -5.00 -0.25
CA VAL A 375 -59.81 -5.09 -1.38
C VAL A 375 -61.18 -5.51 -0.85
N GLU A 376 -62.20 -4.72 -1.18
CA GLU A 376 -63.61 -5.01 -0.96
C GLU A 376 -64.25 -5.28 -2.33
N GLN A 377 -64.94 -6.40 -2.47
CA GLN A 377 -65.57 -6.80 -3.74
C GLN A 377 -66.63 -7.90 -3.53
N SER A 378 -67.50 -8.14 -4.51
CA SER A 378 -68.40 -9.31 -4.55
C SER A 378 -67.75 -10.59 -5.11
N GLY A 379 -66.43 -10.57 -5.36
CA GLY A 379 -65.67 -11.68 -5.93
C GLY A 379 -65.04 -12.58 -4.88
N ASN A 380 -65.11 -13.90 -5.07
CA ASN A 380 -64.58 -14.91 -4.15
C ASN A 380 -63.04 -14.93 -4.02
N SER A 381 -62.30 -14.29 -4.93
CA SER A 381 -60.85 -14.23 -4.89
C SER A 381 -60.27 -12.95 -5.48
N PHE A 382 -59.11 -12.54 -4.96
CA PHE A 382 -58.32 -11.43 -5.47
C PHE A 382 -56.84 -11.81 -5.48
N THR A 383 -56.06 -11.29 -6.44
CA THR A 383 -54.63 -11.58 -6.57
C THR A 383 -53.79 -10.36 -6.25
N PHE A 384 -53.16 -10.38 -5.06
CA PHE A 384 -52.20 -9.37 -4.63
C PHE A 384 -50.84 -9.61 -5.29
N THR A 385 -50.17 -8.54 -5.69
CA THR A 385 -48.82 -8.56 -6.26
C THR A 385 -47.84 -7.99 -5.25
N TYR A 386 -46.96 -8.85 -4.74
CA TYR A 386 -45.92 -8.48 -3.78
C TYR A 386 -44.61 -8.16 -4.51
N THR A 387 -43.86 -7.22 -3.94
CA THR A 387 -42.46 -6.96 -4.31
C THR A 387 -41.59 -7.18 -3.08
N VAL A 388 -40.46 -7.87 -3.24
CA VAL A 388 -39.42 -8.02 -2.22
C VAL A 388 -38.12 -7.52 -2.82
N ALA A 389 -37.52 -6.48 -2.24
CA ALA A 389 -36.27 -5.91 -2.70
C ALA A 389 -35.21 -5.97 -1.60
N VAL A 390 -34.02 -6.43 -1.97
CA VAL A 390 -32.83 -6.48 -1.11
C VAL A 390 -31.78 -5.47 -1.58
N THR A 391 -31.12 -4.82 -0.64
CA THR A 391 -30.11 -3.79 -0.89
C THR A 391 -28.80 -4.19 -0.23
N ARG A 392 -27.77 -4.46 -1.04
CA ARG A 392 -26.39 -4.71 -0.57
C ARG A 392 -25.63 -3.39 -0.47
N THR A 393 -25.02 -3.16 0.69
CA THR A 393 -24.19 -1.97 0.97
C THR A 393 -22.79 -2.40 1.36
N ALA A 394 -21.77 -1.94 0.64
CA ALA A 394 -20.37 -2.16 1.02
C ALA A 394 -20.07 -1.41 2.33
N GLN A 395 -19.44 -2.11 3.28
CA GLN A 395 -18.98 -1.53 4.54
C GLN A 395 -17.49 -1.12 4.43
N SER A 396 -16.98 -0.43 5.45
CA SER A 396 -15.55 -0.13 5.54
C SER A 396 -14.71 -1.41 5.50
N ILE A 397 -13.69 -1.41 4.66
CA ILE A 397 -12.70 -2.50 4.59
C ILE A 397 -11.91 -2.63 5.89
N THR A 398 -11.42 -3.83 6.17
CA THR A 398 -10.60 -4.13 7.36
C THR A 398 -9.45 -5.09 7.03
N GLY A 399 -8.45 -5.17 7.90
CA GLY A 399 -7.37 -6.15 7.78
C GLY A 399 -6.51 -6.01 6.52
N ILE A 400 -6.23 -4.77 6.10
CA ILE A 400 -5.34 -4.50 4.96
C ILE A 400 -3.90 -4.88 5.38
N GLN A 401 -3.32 -5.85 4.69
CA GLN A 401 -1.97 -6.33 4.95
C GLN A 401 -1.27 -6.73 3.65
N VAL A 402 0.05 -6.77 3.69
CA VAL A 402 0.90 -7.39 2.67
C VAL A 402 1.73 -8.49 3.35
N LYS A 403 1.83 -9.65 2.71
CA LYS A 403 2.68 -10.76 3.17
C LYS A 403 3.51 -11.32 2.03
N GLY A 404 4.70 -11.80 2.36
CA GLY A 404 5.55 -12.52 1.44
C GLY A 404 6.81 -13.03 2.11
N ALA A 405 7.81 -13.32 1.29
CA ALA A 405 9.15 -13.67 1.75
C ALA A 405 10.21 -12.88 0.97
N ILE A 406 11.29 -12.54 1.67
CA ILE A 406 12.57 -12.06 1.13
C ILE A 406 13.53 -13.24 1.18
N SER A 407 14.08 -13.64 0.04
CA SER A 407 14.93 -14.82 -0.08
C SER A 407 16.33 -14.43 -0.49
N VAL A 408 17.29 -14.74 0.37
CA VAL A 408 18.74 -14.55 0.13
C VAL A 408 19.31 -15.85 -0.39
N ASN A 409 19.83 -15.84 -1.63
CA ASN A 409 20.40 -17.04 -2.25
C ASN A 409 21.93 -16.98 -2.27
N ASN A 410 22.57 -17.68 -1.35
CA ASN A 410 24.02 -17.85 -1.31
C ASN A 410 24.46 -18.95 -2.29
N THR A 411 25.14 -18.57 -3.38
CA THR A 411 25.66 -19.51 -4.39
C THR A 411 27.08 -20.02 -4.09
N ASN A 412 27.72 -19.52 -3.02
CA ASN A 412 29.03 -19.99 -2.58
C ASN A 412 28.93 -21.38 -1.93
N SER A 413 30.04 -22.12 -1.90
CA SER A 413 30.13 -23.44 -1.26
C SER A 413 30.27 -23.39 0.27
N VAL A 414 30.33 -22.19 0.85
CA VAL A 414 30.48 -21.93 2.29
C VAL A 414 29.51 -20.83 2.74
N ASN A 415 29.33 -20.68 4.06
CA ASN A 415 28.43 -19.66 4.60
C ASN A 415 28.95 -18.23 4.30
N ILE A 416 28.01 -17.31 4.10
CA ILE A 416 28.26 -15.85 4.06
C ILE A 416 27.58 -15.17 5.25
N THR A 417 27.99 -13.95 5.58
CA THR A 417 27.36 -13.10 6.61
C THR A 417 26.56 -11.98 5.96
N ILE A 418 25.31 -11.80 6.40
CA ILE A 418 24.42 -10.69 6.02
C ILE A 418 24.22 -9.79 7.23
N ASP A 419 24.47 -8.49 7.08
CA ASP A 419 24.47 -7.51 8.18
C ASP A 419 23.09 -6.99 8.52
N SER A 420 22.20 -6.91 7.52
CA SER A 420 20.80 -6.58 7.75
C SER A 420 19.90 -7.06 6.62
N VAL A 421 18.64 -7.35 6.97
CA VAL A 421 17.52 -7.40 6.03
C VAL A 421 16.45 -6.47 6.58
N SER A 422 16.02 -5.50 5.77
CA SER A 422 14.92 -4.59 6.11
C SER A 422 13.86 -4.61 5.01
N ASP A 423 12.66 -4.13 5.34
CA ASP A 423 11.52 -4.13 4.42
C ASP A 423 10.68 -2.86 4.53
N GLN A 424 10.23 -2.34 3.41
CA GLN A 424 9.42 -1.13 3.35
C GLN A 424 8.40 -1.17 2.21
N LEU A 425 7.22 -0.59 2.43
CA LEU A 425 6.30 -0.23 1.35
C LEU A 425 6.76 1.08 0.70
N SER A 426 6.41 1.28 -0.56
CA SER A 426 6.68 2.52 -1.30
C SER A 426 5.82 3.68 -0.81
N ASP A 427 4.60 3.39 -0.33
CA ASP A 427 3.88 4.29 0.56
C ASP A 427 4.37 4.16 2.02
N SER A 428 4.30 5.26 2.75
CA SER A 428 4.60 5.30 4.18
C SER A 428 3.36 5.03 5.06
N ALA A 429 2.30 4.46 4.49
CA ALA A 429 1.02 4.21 5.17
C ALA A 429 0.97 2.84 5.88
N GLY A 430 1.93 1.96 5.58
CA GLY A 430 2.10 0.66 6.24
C GLY A 430 3.43 0.50 6.98
N THR A 431 3.40 -0.32 8.04
CA THR A 431 4.59 -0.75 8.79
C THR A 431 4.90 -2.21 8.50
N CYS A 432 6.09 -2.49 7.97
CA CYS A 432 6.58 -3.84 7.68
C CYS A 432 7.47 -4.37 8.81
N SER A 433 7.36 -5.67 9.08
CA SER A 433 8.21 -6.38 10.03
C SER A 433 8.51 -7.79 9.53
N LEU A 434 9.76 -8.23 9.69
CA LEU A 434 10.14 -9.62 9.48
C LEU A 434 9.49 -10.51 10.56
N ASP A 435 8.79 -11.55 10.13
CA ASP A 435 8.08 -12.47 11.01
C ASP A 435 9.10 -13.23 11.89
N GLY A 436 8.81 -13.34 13.19
CA GLY A 436 9.70 -13.99 14.15
C GLY A 436 10.91 -13.16 14.60
N SER A 437 11.09 -11.94 14.07
CA SER A 437 12.13 -10.98 14.49
C SER A 437 13.56 -11.55 14.48
N PRO A 438 14.09 -11.99 13.31
CA PRO A 438 15.44 -12.50 13.18
C PRO A 438 16.50 -11.47 13.61
N SER A 439 17.58 -11.97 14.23
CA SER A 439 18.75 -11.17 14.61
C SER A 439 19.77 -11.11 13.49
N PHE A 440 20.37 -9.93 13.28
CA PHE A 440 21.49 -9.71 12.37
C PHE A 440 22.70 -9.12 13.13
N PRO A 441 23.96 -9.31 12.65
CA PRO A 441 24.35 -10.06 11.45
C PRO A 441 24.02 -11.56 11.53
N ALA A 442 23.71 -12.17 10.38
CA ALA A 442 23.25 -13.55 10.27
C ALA A 442 24.13 -14.38 9.31
N SER A 443 24.45 -15.61 9.70
CA SER A 443 25.19 -16.57 8.86
C SER A 443 24.25 -17.33 7.93
N ILE A 444 24.39 -17.13 6.63
CA ILE A 444 23.56 -17.74 5.57
C ILE A 444 24.32 -18.94 4.96
N PRO A 445 23.83 -20.18 5.12
CA PRO A 445 24.45 -21.35 4.51
C PRO A 445 24.29 -21.36 2.99
N PRO A 446 25.05 -22.20 2.26
CA PRO A 446 24.85 -22.43 0.83
C PRO A 446 23.40 -22.79 0.48
N GLY A 447 22.87 -22.16 -0.57
CA GLY A 447 21.46 -22.24 -0.97
C GLY A 447 20.63 -21.02 -0.53
N THR A 448 19.31 -21.20 -0.50
CA THR A 448 18.36 -20.11 -0.23
C THR A 448 17.90 -20.10 1.23
N THR A 449 18.02 -18.95 1.88
CA THR A 449 17.38 -18.67 3.19
C THR A 449 16.28 -17.63 3.00
N SER A 450 15.07 -17.92 3.49
CA SER A 450 13.89 -17.06 3.30
C SER A 450 13.38 -16.47 4.61
N TYR A 451 13.21 -15.15 4.63
CA TYR A 451 12.61 -14.38 5.72
C TYR A 451 11.18 -14.00 5.34
N SER A 452 10.20 -14.62 6.00
CA SER A 452 8.80 -14.18 5.88
C SER A 452 8.62 -12.80 6.52
N TYR A 453 7.70 -12.00 5.99
CA TYR A 453 7.39 -10.68 6.53
C TYR A 453 5.90 -10.38 6.42
N THR A 454 5.44 -9.49 7.30
CA THR A 454 4.08 -8.95 7.30
C THR A 454 4.17 -7.42 7.36
N CYS A 455 3.46 -6.74 6.47
CA CYS A 455 3.18 -5.31 6.55
C CYS A 455 1.72 -5.09 6.91
N ALA A 456 1.45 -4.29 7.94
CA ALA A 456 0.11 -3.84 8.30
C ALA A 456 -0.14 -2.44 7.73
N ILE A 457 -1.28 -2.22 7.05
CA ILE A 457 -1.63 -0.95 6.40
C ILE A 457 -2.90 -0.38 7.06
N SER A 458 -2.92 0.94 7.24
CA SER A 458 -4.08 1.66 7.77
C SER A 458 -4.77 2.49 6.68
N GLY A 459 -6.09 2.70 6.79
CA GLY A 459 -6.84 3.53 5.86
C GLY A 459 -7.44 2.76 4.67
N THR A 460 -7.03 3.12 3.46
CA THR A 460 -7.58 2.59 2.18
C THR A 460 -6.59 1.63 1.51
N VAL A 461 -7.07 0.72 0.64
CA VAL A 461 -6.18 -0.12 -0.18
C VAL A 461 -5.35 0.78 -1.10
N PRO A 462 -4.00 0.74 -1.04
CA PRO A 462 -3.14 1.50 -1.95
C PRO A 462 -3.25 1.02 -3.40
N SER A 463 -2.94 1.89 -4.36
CA SER A 463 -3.00 1.61 -5.80
C SER A 463 -1.64 1.83 -6.44
N GLY A 464 -1.08 0.79 -7.06
CA GLY A 464 0.26 0.85 -7.68
C GLY A 464 1.41 0.63 -6.69
N GLU A 465 1.11 0.07 -5.52
CA GLU A 465 2.06 -0.14 -4.43
C GLU A 465 3.18 -1.13 -4.78
N THR A 466 4.42 -0.80 -4.41
CA THR A 466 5.55 -1.73 -4.46
C THR A 466 6.12 -1.94 -3.06
N ASN A 467 6.59 -3.15 -2.78
CA ASN A 467 7.24 -3.48 -1.52
C ASN A 467 8.70 -3.83 -1.80
N ASN A 468 9.61 -3.07 -1.18
CA ASN A 468 11.04 -3.08 -1.42
C ASN A 468 11.73 -3.59 -0.16
N ALA A 469 12.55 -4.64 -0.31
CA ALA A 469 13.49 -5.03 0.73
C ALA A 469 14.86 -4.40 0.46
N THR A 470 15.68 -4.36 1.50
CA THR A 470 17.10 -4.01 1.41
C THR A 470 17.89 -5.07 2.15
N VAL A 471 18.86 -5.68 1.49
CA VAL A 471 19.77 -6.68 2.04
C VAL A 471 21.18 -6.13 1.97
N THR A 472 21.89 -6.07 3.10
CA THR A 472 23.22 -5.45 3.18
C THR A 472 24.25 -6.44 3.70
N TRP A 473 25.47 -6.41 3.15
CA TRP A 473 26.60 -7.17 3.67
C TRP A 473 27.91 -6.39 3.49
N SER A 474 28.79 -6.51 4.48
CA SER A 474 30.14 -5.94 4.47
C SER A 474 31.12 -6.85 3.74
N THR A 475 32.26 -6.28 3.34
CA THR A 475 33.39 -7.03 2.77
C THR A 475 33.85 -8.09 3.75
N GLN A 476 34.03 -9.33 3.28
CA GLN A 476 34.37 -10.47 4.13
C GLN A 476 35.19 -11.51 3.38
N VAL A 477 36.19 -12.08 4.07
CA VAL A 477 36.91 -13.27 3.62
C VAL A 477 36.15 -14.51 4.08
N LEU A 478 35.71 -15.33 3.13
CA LEU A 478 34.98 -16.56 3.40
C LEU A 478 35.92 -17.68 3.89
N SER A 479 35.36 -18.71 4.53
CA SER A 479 36.17 -19.82 5.09
C SER A 479 36.90 -20.69 4.06
N ASN A 480 36.64 -20.48 2.76
CA ASN A 480 37.38 -21.08 1.65
C ASN A 480 38.45 -20.13 1.06
N GLY A 481 38.66 -18.95 1.64
CA GLY A 481 39.60 -17.93 1.18
C GLY A 481 39.12 -17.08 0.00
N ALA A 482 37.85 -17.17 -0.39
CA ALA A 482 37.29 -16.24 -1.38
C ALA A 482 36.85 -14.92 -0.71
N THR A 483 37.08 -13.78 -1.36
CA THR A 483 36.66 -12.46 -0.92
C THR A 483 35.29 -12.12 -1.49
N LEU A 484 34.31 -11.89 -0.61
CA LEU A 484 33.01 -11.30 -0.97
C LEU A 484 33.07 -9.79 -0.72
N PRO A 485 33.08 -8.93 -1.75
CA PRO A 485 33.02 -7.48 -1.56
C PRO A 485 31.67 -7.06 -0.95
N GLY A 486 31.72 -6.07 -0.06
CA GLY A 486 30.53 -5.50 0.56
C GLY A 486 29.64 -4.78 -0.43
N SER A 487 28.33 -4.94 -0.30
CA SER A 487 27.35 -4.32 -1.20
C SER A 487 25.95 -4.30 -0.57
N THR A 488 24.96 -3.90 -1.36
CA THR A 488 23.53 -3.86 -0.99
C THR A 488 22.68 -4.24 -2.19
N ASP A 489 21.77 -5.21 -2.00
CA ASP A 489 20.72 -5.53 -2.97
C ASP A 489 19.36 -4.98 -2.50
N THR A 490 18.48 -4.65 -3.45
CA THR A 490 17.17 -4.03 -3.20
C THR A 490 16.04 -4.70 -3.98
N PRO A 491 15.75 -6.00 -3.72
CA PRO A 491 14.70 -6.70 -4.44
C PRO A 491 13.32 -6.12 -4.14
N SER A 492 12.61 -5.75 -5.22
CA SER A 492 11.26 -5.15 -5.19
C SER A 492 10.20 -6.07 -5.77
N HIS A 493 8.95 -5.93 -5.32
CA HIS A 493 7.79 -6.62 -5.91
C HIS A 493 6.55 -5.71 -5.92
N SER A 494 5.75 -5.77 -6.98
CA SER A 494 4.47 -5.04 -7.05
C SER A 494 3.39 -5.76 -6.24
N VAL A 495 2.64 -5.02 -5.43
CA VAL A 495 1.63 -5.59 -4.53
C VAL A 495 0.29 -5.72 -5.26
N ALA A 496 -0.15 -6.97 -5.49
CA ALA A 496 -1.51 -7.25 -5.93
C ALA A 496 -2.42 -7.53 -4.71
N TYR A 497 -3.52 -6.78 -4.58
CA TYR A 497 -4.47 -6.93 -3.47
C TYR A 497 -5.66 -7.83 -3.82
N THR A 498 -5.88 -8.87 -3.01
CA THR A 498 -7.04 -9.76 -3.11
C THR A 498 -8.03 -9.48 -1.98
N ALA A 499 -9.32 -9.35 -2.33
CA ALA A 499 -10.39 -9.15 -1.36
C ALA A 499 -10.94 -10.49 -0.82
N SER A 500 -11.00 -10.62 0.50
CA SER A 500 -11.84 -11.61 1.18
C SER A 500 -13.21 -11.00 1.43
N LEU A 501 -14.24 -11.48 0.74
CA LEU A 501 -15.59 -10.93 0.87
C LEU A 501 -16.32 -11.55 2.07
N VAL A 502 -17.07 -10.75 2.82
CA VAL A 502 -17.88 -11.20 3.96
C VAL A 502 -19.31 -10.72 3.77
N ASP A 503 -20.26 -11.64 3.89
CA ASP A 503 -21.70 -11.42 3.68
C ASP A 503 -22.04 -10.85 2.30
N ASP A 504 -21.30 -11.24 1.27
CA ASP A 504 -21.45 -10.73 -0.09
C ASP A 504 -22.72 -11.21 -0.81
N CYS A 505 -23.37 -12.25 -0.28
CA CYS A 505 -24.63 -12.80 -0.79
C CYS A 505 -25.64 -13.09 0.33
N VAL A 506 -26.92 -13.15 -0.03
CA VAL A 506 -28.02 -13.56 0.87
C VAL A 506 -28.91 -14.64 0.25
N ASN A 507 -29.46 -15.52 1.09
CA ASN A 507 -30.57 -16.39 0.72
C ASN A 507 -31.88 -15.76 1.23
N ILE A 508 -32.82 -15.49 0.32
CA ILE A 508 -34.12 -14.88 0.62
C ILE A 508 -35.17 -15.99 0.78
N THR A 509 -36.03 -15.89 1.80
CA THR A 509 -37.17 -16.79 2.03
C THR A 509 -38.44 -16.00 2.25
N ASP A 510 -39.54 -16.46 1.67
CA ASP A 510 -40.88 -15.90 1.86
C ASP A 510 -41.90 -17.04 1.76
N PRO A 511 -42.65 -17.38 2.83
CA PRO A 511 -43.57 -18.51 2.83
C PRO A 511 -44.76 -18.41 1.85
N ASN A 512 -45.04 -17.22 1.30
CA ASN A 512 -46.09 -16.99 0.33
C ASN A 512 -45.60 -16.89 -1.12
N ALA A 513 -44.29 -16.79 -1.33
CA ALA A 513 -43.69 -16.79 -2.66
C ALA A 513 -43.70 -18.20 -3.28
N PRO A 514 -43.99 -18.35 -4.58
CA PRO A 514 -43.76 -19.59 -5.31
C PRO A 514 -42.30 -20.04 -5.24
N SER A 515 -42.05 -21.35 -5.29
CA SER A 515 -40.69 -21.89 -5.41
C SER A 515 -40.00 -21.34 -6.67
N GLY A 516 -38.72 -20.99 -6.55
CA GLY A 516 -37.94 -20.36 -7.62
C GLY A 516 -38.13 -18.84 -7.78
N THR A 517 -38.93 -18.17 -6.94
CA THR A 517 -39.09 -16.70 -6.98
C THR A 517 -37.77 -15.96 -6.71
N PHE A 518 -36.92 -16.49 -5.82
CA PHE A 518 -35.63 -15.92 -5.48
C PHE A 518 -34.50 -16.80 -6.05
N PRO A 519 -33.58 -16.24 -6.86
CA PRO A 519 -32.40 -16.95 -7.34
C PRO A 519 -31.34 -16.98 -6.22
N ASN A 520 -31.57 -17.84 -5.23
CA ASN A 520 -30.68 -17.99 -4.08
C ASN A 520 -29.38 -18.72 -4.47
N PRO A 521 -28.18 -18.21 -4.11
CA PRO A 521 -27.93 -16.97 -3.36
C PRO A 521 -27.96 -15.70 -4.23
N VAL A 522 -28.52 -14.63 -3.68
CA VAL A 522 -28.58 -13.30 -4.31
C VAL A 522 -27.35 -12.49 -3.88
N CYS A 523 -26.44 -12.22 -4.83
CA CYS A 523 -25.14 -11.57 -4.58
C CYS A 523 -25.08 -10.10 -5.05
N ALA A 524 -26.22 -9.44 -5.24
CA ALA A 524 -26.32 -8.03 -5.59
C ALA A 524 -27.67 -7.45 -5.13
N SER A 525 -27.79 -6.12 -5.06
CA SER A 525 -29.09 -5.46 -4.84
C SER A 525 -30.06 -5.85 -5.96
N ALA A 526 -31.24 -6.33 -5.60
CA ALA A 526 -32.21 -6.91 -6.54
C ALA A 526 -33.65 -6.77 -6.03
N SER A 527 -34.61 -6.83 -6.95
CA SER A 527 -36.04 -6.75 -6.65
C SER A 527 -36.80 -7.86 -7.36
N PHE A 528 -37.63 -8.58 -6.62
CA PHE A 528 -38.37 -9.76 -7.07
C PHE A 528 -39.86 -9.51 -6.88
N THR A 529 -40.68 -9.85 -7.88
CA THR A 529 -42.15 -9.73 -7.79
C THR A 529 -42.80 -11.09 -7.89
N TYR A 530 -43.86 -11.30 -7.11
CA TYR A 530 -44.68 -12.50 -7.21
C TYR A 530 -46.14 -12.21 -6.87
N LYS A 531 -47.03 -13.15 -7.20
CA LYS A 531 -48.48 -13.01 -7.01
C LYS A 531 -49.00 -14.04 -6.02
N LYS A 532 -49.93 -13.62 -5.16
CA LYS A 532 -50.65 -14.48 -4.22
C LYS A 532 -52.15 -14.23 -4.39
N THR A 533 -52.87 -15.26 -4.82
CA THR A 533 -54.33 -15.25 -4.79
C THR A 533 -54.81 -15.55 -3.37
N VAL A 534 -55.67 -14.67 -2.85
CA VAL A 534 -56.38 -14.81 -1.59
C VAL A 534 -57.85 -15.06 -1.92
N THR A 535 -58.51 -15.88 -1.12
CA THR A 535 -59.93 -16.23 -1.27
C THR A 535 -60.68 -15.84 -0.01
N ALA A 536 -61.88 -15.28 -0.15
CA ALA A 536 -62.76 -14.96 0.97
C ALA A 536 -64.19 -15.44 0.69
N THR A 537 -64.86 -16.00 1.69
CA THR A 537 -66.27 -16.42 1.60
C THR A 537 -67.18 -15.19 1.70
N GLY A 538 -68.28 -15.17 0.95
CA GLY A 538 -69.23 -14.05 0.99
C GLY A 538 -69.74 -13.78 2.41
N GLY A 539 -69.68 -12.53 2.86
CA GLY A 539 -69.95 -12.13 4.24
C GLY A 539 -68.75 -12.22 5.19
N SER A 540 -67.52 -12.43 4.70
CA SER A 540 -66.31 -12.49 5.52
C SER A 540 -65.10 -11.78 4.89
N CYS A 541 -64.13 -11.42 5.72
CA CYS A 541 -62.81 -10.97 5.31
C CYS A 541 -61.76 -12.07 5.53
N THR A 542 -60.74 -12.12 4.68
CA THR A 542 -59.57 -13.00 4.84
C THR A 542 -58.30 -12.14 4.86
N THR A 543 -57.68 -12.07 6.04
CA THR A 543 -56.39 -11.40 6.24
C THR A 543 -55.24 -12.36 5.96
N VAL A 544 -54.21 -11.91 5.25
CA VAL A 544 -52.95 -12.64 5.04
C VAL A 544 -51.78 -11.81 5.51
N ASN A 545 -51.09 -12.28 6.54
CA ASN A 545 -49.79 -11.79 6.97
C ASN A 545 -48.70 -12.42 6.10
N ASN A 546 -47.72 -11.62 5.70
CA ASN A 546 -46.71 -12.06 4.75
C ASN A 546 -45.35 -11.43 5.06
N THR A 547 -44.38 -12.24 5.47
CA THR A 547 -43.03 -11.79 5.85
C THR A 547 -41.99 -12.40 4.91
N ALA A 548 -41.16 -11.55 4.32
CA ALA A 548 -39.95 -11.97 3.64
C ALA A 548 -38.76 -11.82 4.59
N THR A 549 -37.82 -12.76 4.52
CA THR A 549 -36.60 -12.78 5.33
C THR A 549 -35.38 -13.01 4.45
N PHE A 550 -34.20 -12.67 4.96
CA PHE A 550 -32.93 -13.11 4.39
C PHE A 550 -31.99 -13.66 5.46
N ILE A 551 -31.00 -14.45 5.02
CA ILE A 551 -29.83 -14.85 5.80
C ILE A 551 -28.56 -14.65 4.95
N THR A 552 -27.51 -14.06 5.52
CA THR A 552 -26.22 -13.85 4.83
C THR A 552 -25.39 -15.13 4.77
N ASN A 553 -24.53 -15.24 3.75
CA ASN A 553 -23.75 -16.44 3.48
C ASN A 553 -22.54 -16.67 4.39
N THR A 554 -21.98 -15.63 5.05
CA THR A 554 -20.77 -15.77 5.88
C THR A 554 -21.09 -15.77 7.38
N THR A 555 -21.79 -14.75 7.87
CA THR A 555 -22.06 -14.55 9.31
C THR A 555 -23.41 -15.10 9.77
N SER A 556 -24.26 -15.55 8.85
CA SER A 556 -25.65 -15.93 9.13
C SER A 556 -26.50 -14.80 9.72
N THR A 557 -26.14 -13.54 9.47
CA THR A 557 -26.94 -12.37 9.85
C THR A 557 -28.28 -12.39 9.12
N THR A 558 -29.36 -12.01 9.80
CA THR A 558 -30.72 -12.04 9.24
C THR A 558 -31.39 -10.67 9.25
N GLY A 559 -32.38 -10.51 8.37
CA GLY A 559 -33.28 -9.37 8.35
C GLY A 559 -34.62 -9.74 7.73
N SER A 560 -35.65 -8.93 7.97
CA SER A 560 -37.02 -9.23 7.54
C SER A 560 -37.85 -7.97 7.28
N ASP A 561 -38.80 -8.06 6.36
CA ASP A 561 -39.87 -7.06 6.21
C ASP A 561 -41.22 -7.73 5.93
N SER A 562 -42.31 -7.10 6.37
CA SER A 562 -43.65 -7.69 6.45
C SER A 562 -44.72 -6.81 5.82
N GLN A 563 -45.68 -7.45 5.17
CA GLN A 563 -46.90 -6.82 4.66
C GLN A 563 -48.13 -7.61 5.12
N LYS A 564 -49.23 -6.88 5.30
CA LYS A 564 -50.55 -7.45 5.62
C LYS A 564 -51.53 -7.03 4.53
N VAL A 565 -52.24 -8.01 3.97
CA VAL A 565 -53.34 -7.77 3.02
C VAL A 565 -54.65 -8.34 3.54
N GLU A 566 -55.75 -7.77 3.07
CA GLU A 566 -57.10 -8.14 3.47
C GLU A 566 -58.03 -8.16 2.26
N LEU A 567 -58.79 -9.25 2.10
CA LEU A 567 -59.83 -9.39 1.08
C LEU A 567 -61.17 -9.59 1.77
N CYS A 568 -62.09 -8.64 1.60
CA CYS A 568 -63.46 -8.72 2.10
C CYS A 568 -64.43 -9.02 0.95
N ASN A 569 -65.24 -10.07 1.10
CA ASN A 569 -66.18 -10.50 0.06
C ASN A 569 -67.63 -10.08 0.40
N GLU A 570 -68.07 -8.98 -0.19
CA GLU A 570 -69.37 -8.33 0.02
C GLU A 570 -70.59 -9.17 -0.42
N ALA A 571 -70.37 -10.30 -1.12
CA ALA A 571 -71.43 -11.17 -1.63
C ALA A 571 -72.10 -12.03 -0.53
N THR A 572 -72.69 -11.39 0.49
CA THR A 572 -73.38 -12.01 1.64
C THR A 572 -74.50 -12.98 1.27
N GLY A 573 -75.05 -12.89 0.05
CA GLY A 573 -76.22 -13.64 -0.37
C GLY A 573 -77.56 -12.95 -0.11
N ALA A 574 -77.57 -11.78 0.55
CA ALA A 574 -78.76 -10.96 0.84
C ALA A 574 -79.59 -10.64 -0.42
N LEU A 575 -80.88 -10.38 -0.27
CA LEU A 575 -81.82 -10.15 -1.36
C LEU A 575 -82.62 -8.86 -1.14
N THR A 576 -82.69 -8.06 -2.20
CA THR A 576 -83.37 -6.75 -2.14
C THR A 576 -84.84 -6.87 -1.73
N MET A 577 -85.41 -5.80 -1.16
CA MET A 577 -86.85 -5.78 -0.85
C MET A 577 -87.73 -6.08 -2.09
N GLY A 578 -87.25 -5.77 -3.30
CA GLY A 578 -87.92 -6.15 -4.55
C GLY A 578 -87.99 -7.66 -4.80
N PHE A 579 -87.01 -8.45 -4.32
CA PHE A 579 -87.11 -9.92 -4.31
C PHE A 579 -88.21 -10.40 -3.35
N TRP A 580 -88.20 -9.89 -2.12
CA TRP A 580 -89.16 -10.27 -1.07
C TRP A 580 -90.61 -9.88 -1.39
N GLN A 581 -90.80 -8.85 -2.21
CA GLN A 581 -92.10 -8.46 -2.76
C GLN A 581 -92.57 -9.34 -3.94
N ASN A 582 -91.66 -9.89 -4.74
CA ASN A 582 -92.03 -10.62 -5.97
C ASN A 582 -92.45 -12.08 -5.69
N LYS A 583 -92.99 -12.77 -6.71
CA LYS A 583 -93.51 -14.14 -6.58
C LYS A 583 -92.52 -15.15 -5.99
N ASN A 584 -91.21 -14.97 -6.17
CA ASN A 584 -90.18 -15.88 -5.67
C ASN A 584 -90.01 -15.73 -4.15
N GLY A 585 -89.78 -14.51 -3.65
CA GLY A 585 -89.69 -14.24 -2.22
C GLY A 585 -91.01 -14.54 -1.49
N GLN A 586 -92.14 -14.18 -2.10
CA GLN A 586 -93.47 -14.51 -1.60
C GLN A 586 -93.71 -16.03 -1.52
N GLY A 587 -93.17 -16.82 -2.46
CA GLY A 587 -93.19 -18.28 -2.41
C GLY A 587 -92.40 -18.85 -1.23
N ILE A 588 -91.18 -18.34 -0.99
CA ILE A 588 -90.36 -18.72 0.17
C ILE A 588 -91.09 -18.39 1.49
N ILE A 589 -91.65 -17.18 1.62
CA ILE A 589 -92.39 -16.76 2.82
C ILE A 589 -93.64 -17.62 3.04
N SER A 590 -94.37 -17.96 1.97
CA SER A 590 -95.60 -18.77 2.07
C SER A 590 -95.32 -20.23 2.43
N ALA A 591 -94.17 -20.78 2.01
CA ALA A 591 -93.75 -22.14 2.33
C ALA A 591 -93.12 -22.29 3.73
N ALA A 592 -92.78 -21.18 4.40
CA ALA A 592 -92.20 -21.18 5.73
C ALA A 592 -93.23 -21.47 6.83
N SER A 593 -92.74 -21.93 7.99
CA SER A 593 -93.54 -22.03 9.21
C SER A 593 -94.04 -20.64 9.62
N GLN A 594 -95.31 -20.34 9.36
CA GLN A 594 -95.91 -19.02 9.60
C GLN A 594 -95.83 -18.63 11.09
N THR A 595 -96.04 -19.60 11.99
CA THR A 595 -95.93 -19.40 13.43
C THR A 595 -94.50 -19.00 13.84
N ALA A 596 -93.48 -19.70 13.33
CA ALA A 596 -92.08 -19.43 13.68
C ALA A 596 -91.59 -18.11 13.07
N LEU A 597 -91.82 -17.89 11.77
CA LEU A 597 -91.43 -16.65 11.10
C LEU A 597 -92.15 -15.42 11.69
N GLY A 598 -93.45 -15.53 11.99
CA GLY A 598 -94.21 -14.45 12.62
C GLY A 598 -93.73 -14.18 14.05
N ALA A 599 -93.43 -15.22 14.83
CA ALA A 599 -92.86 -15.05 16.17
C ALA A 599 -91.46 -14.43 16.15
N TRP A 600 -90.66 -14.77 15.14
CA TRP A 600 -89.33 -14.20 14.91
C TRP A 600 -89.40 -12.72 14.52
N LEU A 601 -90.28 -12.35 13.56
CA LEU A 601 -90.47 -10.95 13.17
C LEU A 601 -90.94 -10.08 14.34
N ARG A 602 -91.87 -10.57 15.17
CA ARG A 602 -92.38 -9.85 16.35
C ARG A 602 -91.35 -9.64 17.47
N GLN A 603 -90.13 -10.19 17.36
CA GLN A 603 -89.02 -9.82 18.25
C GLN A 603 -88.52 -8.39 17.98
N TYR A 604 -88.81 -7.84 16.80
CA TYR A 604 -88.47 -6.47 16.43
C TYR A 604 -89.69 -5.56 16.55
N HIS A 605 -89.55 -4.48 17.30
CA HIS A 605 -90.60 -3.49 17.57
C HIS A 605 -91.23 -2.90 16.28
N PRO A 606 -90.48 -2.60 15.20
CA PRO A 606 -91.07 -2.17 13.92
C PRO A 606 -91.95 -3.21 13.20
N PHE A 607 -92.00 -4.46 13.68
CA PHE A 607 -92.85 -5.54 13.16
C PHE A 607 -93.71 -6.20 14.25
N SER A 608 -93.99 -5.50 15.34
CA SER A 608 -94.87 -5.96 16.44
C SER A 608 -96.26 -6.38 15.96
N ASP A 609 -96.72 -5.79 14.86
CA ASP A 609 -97.98 -6.03 14.15
C ASP A 609 -97.94 -7.19 13.13
N ALA A 610 -96.80 -7.88 12.97
CA ALA A 610 -96.71 -9.01 12.05
C ALA A 610 -97.71 -10.11 12.45
N PRO A 611 -98.57 -10.59 11.54
CA PRO A 611 -99.65 -11.53 11.87
C PRO A 611 -99.14 -12.96 12.18
N SER A 612 -100.04 -13.81 12.68
CA SER A 612 -99.76 -15.24 12.91
C SER A 612 -99.85 -16.10 11.63
N SER A 613 -100.47 -15.58 10.58
CA SER A 613 -100.60 -16.20 9.25
C SER A 613 -100.71 -15.12 8.17
N GLY A 614 -100.53 -15.50 6.89
CA GLY A 614 -100.60 -14.54 5.78
C GLY A 614 -99.39 -13.59 5.70
N LEU A 615 -98.23 -14.01 6.22
CA LEU A 615 -97.03 -13.18 6.30
C LEU A 615 -96.51 -12.70 4.94
N ALA A 616 -96.73 -13.48 3.88
CA ALA A 616 -96.42 -13.08 2.51
C ALA A 616 -97.14 -11.77 2.13
N THR A 617 -98.46 -11.71 2.32
CA THR A 617 -99.28 -10.52 2.08
C THR A 617 -98.89 -9.33 2.97
N TYR A 618 -98.54 -9.58 4.24
CA TYR A 618 -98.02 -8.56 5.16
C TYR A 618 -96.72 -7.93 4.63
N VAL A 619 -95.74 -8.76 4.25
CA VAL A 619 -94.47 -8.32 3.66
C VAL A 619 -94.70 -7.56 2.35
N TYR A 620 -95.54 -8.09 1.46
CA TYR A 620 -95.88 -7.45 0.18
C TYR A 620 -96.45 -6.04 0.38
N ASN A 621 -97.37 -5.88 1.33
CA ASN A 621 -98.02 -4.60 1.61
C ASN A 621 -97.05 -3.56 2.19
N ILE A 622 -96.17 -3.95 3.13
CA ILE A 622 -95.14 -3.04 3.67
C ILE A 622 -94.21 -2.54 2.57
N ILE A 623 -93.68 -3.45 1.73
CA ILE A 623 -92.75 -3.08 0.67
C ILE A 623 -93.45 -2.27 -0.43
N LYS A 624 -94.75 -2.51 -0.68
CA LYS A 624 -95.54 -1.77 -1.68
C LYS A 624 -95.78 -0.30 -1.34
N VAL A 625 -95.83 0.07 -0.06
CA VAL A 625 -96.03 1.46 0.39
C VAL A 625 -94.72 2.17 0.78
N ALA A 626 -93.58 1.49 0.62
CA ALA A 626 -92.25 1.98 0.97
C ALA A 626 -91.91 3.28 0.22
N THR A 627 -91.79 4.38 0.95
CA THR A 627 -91.58 5.71 0.37
C THR A 627 -90.66 6.56 1.27
N CYS A 628 -89.77 7.32 0.65
CA CYS A 628 -88.90 8.27 1.34
C CYS A 628 -88.49 9.36 0.35
N THR A 629 -89.34 10.38 0.20
CA THR A 629 -89.18 11.45 -0.78
C THR A 629 -88.61 12.70 -0.11
N SER A 630 -88.14 13.69 -0.88
CA SER A 630 -87.82 15.01 -0.33
C SER A 630 -89.02 15.65 0.38
N THR A 631 -90.24 15.45 -0.14
CA THR A 631 -91.51 15.99 0.36
C THR A 631 -92.07 15.30 1.61
N SER A 632 -91.71 14.04 1.90
CA SER A 632 -92.16 13.36 3.11
C SER A 632 -91.43 13.89 4.34
N LYS A 633 -92.13 14.08 5.48
CA LYS A 633 -91.50 14.54 6.74
C LYS A 633 -90.67 13.45 7.42
N THR A 634 -90.88 12.18 7.07
CA THR A 634 -90.22 10.99 7.63
C THR A 634 -89.82 10.01 6.52
N CYS A 635 -89.02 9.01 6.86
CA CYS A 635 -88.56 7.92 5.98
C CYS A 635 -89.05 6.54 6.47
N ASN A 636 -89.95 6.48 7.46
CA ASN A 636 -90.32 5.25 8.19
C ASN A 636 -90.79 4.10 7.30
N THR A 637 -91.61 4.35 6.28
CA THR A 637 -92.13 3.26 5.42
C THR A 637 -91.03 2.61 4.60
N MET A 638 -90.03 3.38 4.11
CA MET A 638 -88.85 2.84 3.43
C MET A 638 -87.87 2.17 4.39
N LEU A 639 -87.60 2.78 5.55
CA LEU A 639 -86.77 2.20 6.60
C LEU A 639 -87.32 0.84 7.07
N ARG A 640 -88.64 0.75 7.29
CA ARG A 640 -89.36 -0.47 7.65
C ARG A 640 -89.30 -1.53 6.55
N ALA A 641 -89.45 -1.15 5.29
CA ALA A 641 -89.33 -2.09 4.18
C ALA A 641 -87.91 -2.66 4.00
N GLN A 642 -86.87 -1.82 4.16
CA GLN A 642 -85.48 -2.25 4.07
C GLN A 642 -85.06 -3.12 5.25
N MET A 643 -85.39 -2.72 6.49
CA MET A 643 -85.17 -3.56 7.66
C MET A 643 -85.92 -4.89 7.55
N LEU A 644 -87.15 -4.90 7.01
CA LEU A 644 -87.92 -6.13 6.83
C LEU A 644 -87.27 -7.08 5.82
N ALA A 645 -86.73 -6.55 4.72
CA ALA A 645 -85.95 -7.34 3.77
C ALA A 645 -84.68 -7.92 4.42
N THR A 646 -83.90 -7.11 5.16
CA THR A 646 -82.73 -7.60 5.90
C THR A 646 -83.12 -8.66 6.93
N ALA A 647 -84.25 -8.49 7.60
CA ALA A 647 -84.74 -9.45 8.57
C ALA A 647 -85.11 -10.79 7.89
N LEU A 648 -85.81 -10.75 6.77
CA LEU A 648 -86.10 -11.94 5.97
C LEU A 648 -84.81 -12.60 5.45
N ASP A 649 -83.81 -11.81 5.04
CA ASP A 649 -82.50 -12.32 4.65
C ASP A 649 -81.78 -13.05 5.79
N VAL A 650 -81.79 -12.50 7.02
CA VAL A 650 -81.24 -13.17 8.20
C VAL A 650 -81.97 -14.48 8.48
N TYR A 651 -83.31 -14.47 8.53
CA TYR A 651 -84.09 -15.68 8.80
C TYR A 651 -83.89 -16.76 7.72
N PHE A 652 -83.90 -16.39 6.44
CA PHE A 652 -83.83 -17.32 5.33
C PHE A 652 -82.42 -17.62 4.82
N SER A 653 -81.36 -17.02 5.36
CA SER A 653 -79.96 -17.46 5.18
C SER A 653 -79.54 -18.50 6.22
N ASP A 654 -80.09 -18.44 7.44
CA ASP A 654 -79.68 -19.33 8.52
C ASP A 654 -80.25 -20.76 8.34
N PRO A 655 -79.41 -21.82 8.33
CA PRO A 655 -79.87 -23.21 8.28
C PRO A 655 -80.74 -23.64 9.48
N SER A 656 -80.56 -23.01 10.65
CA SER A 656 -81.28 -23.31 11.90
C SER A 656 -82.63 -22.57 12.03
N LEU A 657 -82.85 -21.52 11.24
CA LEU A 657 -84.10 -20.75 11.21
C LEU A 657 -84.97 -21.11 9.98
N GLY A 658 -84.79 -20.40 8.87
CA GLY A 658 -85.54 -20.60 7.62
C GLY A 658 -85.00 -21.74 6.74
N GLY A 659 -83.83 -22.29 7.06
CA GLY A 659 -83.25 -23.43 6.34
C GLY A 659 -82.53 -23.03 5.04
N ASN A 660 -81.78 -21.92 5.09
CA ASN A 660 -80.99 -21.31 3.99
C ASN A 660 -81.66 -21.33 2.61
N LYS A 661 -82.89 -20.81 2.49
CA LYS A 661 -83.67 -20.80 1.24
C LYS A 661 -83.21 -19.78 0.21
N ILE A 662 -82.34 -18.84 0.59
CA ILE A 662 -81.75 -17.87 -0.34
C ILE A 662 -80.37 -18.27 -0.86
N GLY A 663 -79.79 -19.38 -0.35
CA GLY A 663 -78.48 -19.88 -0.80
C GLY A 663 -77.32 -18.98 -0.39
N ALA A 664 -77.41 -18.32 0.76
CA ALA A 664 -76.35 -17.48 1.29
C ALA A 664 -75.12 -18.34 1.68
N PRO A 665 -73.88 -17.85 1.51
CA PRO A 665 -72.67 -18.59 1.91
C PRO A 665 -72.58 -18.89 3.43
N GLY A 666 -73.29 -18.11 4.25
CA GLY A 666 -73.48 -18.33 5.68
C GLY A 666 -74.65 -17.50 6.23
N PRO A 667 -74.99 -17.62 7.53
CA PRO A 667 -76.04 -16.82 8.14
C PRO A 667 -75.73 -15.32 8.10
N ILE A 668 -76.53 -14.55 7.36
CA ILE A 668 -76.32 -13.10 7.16
C ILE A 668 -76.34 -12.36 8.50
N GLY A 669 -77.08 -12.87 9.49
CA GLY A 669 -77.13 -12.32 10.85
C GLY A 669 -75.79 -12.21 11.55
N SER A 670 -74.82 -13.07 11.20
CA SER A 670 -73.46 -13.07 11.76
C SER A 670 -72.45 -12.21 10.99
N VAL A 671 -72.83 -11.66 9.82
CA VAL A 671 -71.95 -10.78 9.05
C VAL A 671 -71.76 -9.47 9.81
N SER A 672 -70.50 -9.06 10.00
CA SER A 672 -70.11 -7.79 10.62
C SER A 672 -70.03 -6.70 9.55
N ILE A 673 -70.71 -5.57 9.76
CA ILE A 673 -70.83 -4.48 8.78
C ILE A 673 -70.11 -3.23 9.27
N ASP A 674 -69.35 -2.57 8.39
CA ASP A 674 -68.71 -1.29 8.67
C ASP A 674 -69.70 -0.13 8.57
N LEU A 675 -70.31 0.20 9.70
CA LEU A 675 -71.25 1.30 9.83
C LEU A 675 -70.58 2.68 9.81
N SER A 676 -69.24 2.74 9.74
CA SER A 676 -68.53 4.00 9.46
C SER A 676 -68.48 4.33 7.95
N HIS A 677 -68.78 3.36 7.08
CA HIS A 677 -68.65 3.48 5.62
C HIS A 677 -69.92 3.03 4.87
N VAL A 678 -71.09 3.56 5.25
CA VAL A 678 -72.37 3.21 4.62
C VAL A 678 -72.69 4.12 3.44
N CYS A 679 -73.07 3.55 2.31
CA CYS A 679 -73.40 4.30 1.10
C CYS A 679 -74.63 5.22 1.27
N ASN A 680 -74.53 6.48 0.82
CA ASN A 680 -75.54 7.51 1.09
C ASN A 680 -76.83 7.39 0.26
N MET A 681 -76.77 6.78 -0.91
CA MET A 681 -77.93 6.47 -1.75
C MET A 681 -77.59 5.26 -2.62
N ILE A 682 -78.53 4.34 -2.75
CA ILE A 682 -78.49 3.28 -3.75
C ILE A 682 -79.80 3.40 -4.53
N ASP A 683 -79.78 4.12 -5.65
CA ASP A 683 -80.97 4.42 -6.44
C ASP A 683 -81.16 3.38 -7.56
N GLY A 684 -82.25 2.62 -7.46
CA GLY A 684 -82.51 1.57 -8.44
C GLY A 684 -83.79 0.79 -8.18
N SER A 685 -84.94 1.34 -8.56
CA SER A 685 -86.22 0.61 -8.63
C SER A 685 -86.26 -0.49 -9.72
N GLY A 686 -85.09 -0.90 -10.24
CA GLY A 686 -84.91 -1.86 -11.33
C GLY A 686 -84.10 -3.12 -10.97
N GLY A 687 -83.68 -3.29 -9.70
CA GLY A 687 -83.11 -4.56 -9.21
C GLY A 687 -81.58 -4.71 -9.26
N THR A 688 -80.85 -3.72 -9.77
CA THR A 688 -79.40 -3.57 -9.56
C THR A 688 -79.13 -2.12 -9.22
N ALA A 689 -78.70 -1.84 -7.99
CA ALA A 689 -78.44 -0.50 -7.51
C ALA A 689 -76.97 -0.41 -7.07
N THR A 690 -76.25 0.58 -7.59
CA THR A 690 -74.79 0.76 -7.41
C THR A 690 -74.51 1.93 -6.50
N CYS A 691 -73.56 1.80 -5.56
CA CYS A 691 -73.15 2.93 -4.73
C CYS A 691 -72.40 3.98 -5.58
N PRO A 692 -72.82 5.27 -5.59
CA PRO A 692 -72.14 6.34 -6.34
C PRO A 692 -70.87 6.87 -5.64
N GLY A 693 -70.27 6.10 -4.73
CA GLY A 693 -69.03 6.46 -4.04
C GLY A 693 -69.15 7.55 -2.97
N THR A 694 -70.36 7.88 -2.51
CA THR A 694 -70.57 8.82 -1.40
C THR A 694 -71.03 8.07 -0.16
N PHE A 695 -70.32 8.21 0.96
CA PHE A 695 -70.53 7.44 2.19
C PHE A 695 -70.83 8.33 3.40
N SER A 696 -71.44 7.77 4.44
CA SER A 696 -71.60 8.37 5.77
C SER A 696 -71.27 7.38 6.88
N ASN A 697 -70.78 7.91 8.00
CA ASN A 697 -70.75 7.19 9.25
C ASN A 697 -72.15 7.23 9.90
N VAL A 698 -72.75 6.06 10.06
CA VAL A 698 -74.05 5.83 10.70
C VAL A 698 -73.94 4.98 11.96
N ALA A 699 -72.73 4.62 12.41
CA ALA A 699 -72.49 3.72 13.55
C ALA A 699 -73.22 4.16 14.83
N GLY A 700 -73.23 5.46 15.13
CA GLY A 700 -73.96 6.03 16.27
C GLY A 700 -75.49 5.85 16.21
N LEU A 701 -76.07 5.63 15.02
CA LEU A 701 -77.49 5.28 14.86
C LEU A 701 -77.80 3.83 15.27
N PHE A 702 -76.76 3.01 15.40
CA PHE A 702 -76.78 1.61 15.86
C PHE A 702 -76.10 1.41 17.23
N GLY A 703 -75.70 2.50 17.89
CA GLY A 703 -75.11 2.45 19.24
C GLY A 703 -73.66 1.96 19.30
N VAL A 704 -73.01 1.79 18.15
CA VAL A 704 -71.61 1.35 18.03
C VAL A 704 -70.72 2.46 17.48
N THR A 705 -69.40 2.26 17.51
CA THR A 705 -68.41 3.21 16.99
C THR A 705 -67.99 2.94 15.55
N LYS A 706 -68.02 1.68 15.12
CA LYS A 706 -67.63 1.27 13.77
C LYS A 706 -68.41 0.05 13.26
N CYS A 707 -68.18 -1.11 13.87
CA CYS A 707 -68.68 -2.40 13.39
C CYS A 707 -69.84 -2.91 14.24
N ASP A 708 -70.81 -3.57 13.61
CA ASP A 708 -71.77 -4.45 14.32
C ASP A 708 -72.27 -5.58 13.40
N THR A 709 -72.80 -6.65 14.00
CA THR A 709 -73.41 -7.76 13.26
C THR A 709 -74.81 -7.38 12.75
N VAL A 710 -75.23 -7.90 11.59
CA VAL A 710 -76.58 -7.62 11.05
C VAL A 710 -77.69 -7.98 12.05
N SER A 711 -77.55 -9.07 12.81
CA SER A 711 -78.52 -9.43 13.85
C SER A 711 -78.59 -8.41 15.00
N ALA A 712 -77.46 -7.87 15.43
CA ALA A 712 -77.41 -6.84 16.47
C ALA A 712 -77.92 -5.49 15.94
N MET A 713 -77.60 -5.12 14.70
CA MET A 713 -78.17 -3.95 14.02
C MET A 713 -79.71 -3.99 13.98
N LEU A 714 -80.29 -5.17 13.69
CA LEU A 714 -81.73 -5.42 13.71
C LEU A 714 -82.29 -5.30 15.14
N ALA A 715 -81.69 -5.97 16.11
CA ALA A 715 -82.14 -5.95 17.51
C ALA A 715 -82.09 -4.54 18.13
N TYR A 716 -81.07 -3.75 17.78
CA TYR A 716 -80.90 -2.39 18.27
C TYR A 716 -82.05 -1.44 17.87
N GLN A 717 -82.80 -1.76 16.81
CA GLN A 717 -83.95 -0.95 16.38
C GLN A 717 -85.07 -0.88 17.41
N ASN A 718 -85.18 -1.86 18.31
CA ASN A 718 -86.10 -1.83 19.45
C ASN A 718 -85.81 -0.65 20.40
N THR A 719 -84.56 -0.17 20.45
CA THR A 719 -84.19 1.03 21.21
C THR A 719 -84.59 2.33 20.52
N LYS A 720 -84.94 2.28 19.24
CA LYS A 720 -85.28 3.42 18.38
C LYS A 720 -86.75 3.49 18.01
N ASP A 721 -87.49 2.39 18.14
CA ASP A 721 -88.94 2.34 18.28
C ASP A 721 -89.29 1.80 19.69
N PRO A 722 -89.21 2.63 20.75
CA PRO A 722 -89.50 2.20 22.12
C PRO A 722 -91.01 1.99 22.38
N LEU A 723 -91.88 2.39 21.45
CA LEU A 723 -93.34 2.26 21.60
C LEU A 723 -93.87 0.95 21.01
N ALA A 724 -93.07 0.24 20.21
CA ALA A 724 -93.48 -0.92 19.42
C ALA A 724 -94.71 -0.62 18.56
N ASP A 725 -94.75 0.60 18.00
CA ASP A 725 -95.89 1.14 17.24
C ASP A 725 -95.85 0.78 15.74
N ALA A 726 -95.21 -0.35 15.44
CA ALA A 726 -94.91 -0.82 14.09
C ALA A 726 -94.10 0.19 13.26
N GLY A 727 -93.16 0.89 13.92
CA GLY A 727 -92.24 1.85 13.31
C GLY A 727 -92.86 3.20 12.94
N ALA A 728 -93.97 3.60 13.56
CA ALA A 728 -94.65 4.88 13.30
C ALA A 728 -93.93 6.09 13.91
N VAL A 729 -93.26 5.96 15.06
CA VAL A 729 -92.46 7.03 15.71
C VAL A 729 -90.96 6.71 15.78
N TRP A 730 -90.51 5.74 14.98
CA TRP A 730 -89.11 5.27 14.90
C TRP A 730 -88.09 6.41 14.72
N TYR A 731 -87.00 6.39 15.49
CA TYR A 731 -85.98 7.46 15.59
C TYR A 731 -86.59 8.84 15.95
N GLY A 732 -87.70 8.87 16.69
CA GLY A 732 -88.36 10.12 17.11
C GLY A 732 -88.86 10.96 15.94
N ASN A 733 -89.12 10.34 14.79
CA ASN A 733 -89.45 11.02 13.52
C ASN A 733 -88.34 11.95 12.96
N VAL A 734 -87.08 11.74 13.36
CA VAL A 734 -85.91 12.45 12.81
C VAL A 734 -85.49 11.86 11.47
N LYS A 735 -85.96 12.46 10.38
CA LYS A 735 -85.73 11.99 8.99
C LYS A 735 -84.27 11.69 8.65
N ALA A 736 -83.31 12.50 9.11
CA ALA A 736 -81.88 12.28 8.82
C ALA A 736 -81.37 10.96 9.41
N SER A 737 -81.70 10.68 10.68
CA SER A 737 -81.39 9.41 11.34
C SER A 737 -82.07 8.22 10.65
N GLN A 738 -83.33 8.39 10.24
CA GLN A 738 -84.06 7.34 9.53
C GLN A 738 -83.44 7.02 8.16
N VAL A 739 -82.96 8.03 7.42
CA VAL A 739 -82.25 7.84 6.14
C VAL A 739 -80.93 7.10 6.37
N GLY A 740 -80.14 7.48 7.38
CA GLY A 740 -78.88 6.80 7.73
C GLY A 740 -79.09 5.32 8.08
N ALA A 741 -80.07 5.02 8.95
CA ALA A 741 -80.42 3.64 9.29
C ALA A 741 -80.96 2.86 8.08
N LYS A 742 -81.78 3.50 7.24
CA LYS A 742 -82.35 2.91 6.01
C LYS A 742 -81.23 2.52 5.04
N ASN A 743 -80.21 3.37 4.92
CA ASN A 743 -79.09 3.16 4.02
C ASN A 743 -78.20 1.99 4.46
N ALA A 744 -78.04 1.76 5.78
CA ALA A 744 -77.29 0.62 6.28
C ALA A 744 -77.97 -0.71 5.89
N PHE A 745 -79.28 -0.82 6.12
CA PHE A 745 -80.05 -2.00 5.72
C PHE A 745 -80.11 -2.16 4.19
N ASP A 746 -80.28 -1.07 3.44
CA ASP A 746 -80.27 -1.07 1.98
C ASP A 746 -78.91 -1.55 1.41
N ALA A 747 -77.78 -1.13 1.99
CA ALA A 747 -76.46 -1.58 1.58
C ALA A 747 -76.25 -3.08 1.79
N ILE A 748 -76.74 -3.63 2.91
CA ILE A 748 -76.75 -5.08 3.17
C ILE A 748 -77.56 -5.80 2.09
N ASN A 749 -78.81 -5.36 1.88
CA ASN A 749 -79.76 -5.99 0.96
C ASN A 749 -79.32 -5.95 -0.52
N ASN A 750 -78.47 -4.98 -0.89
CA ASN A 750 -77.89 -4.86 -2.23
C ASN A 750 -76.47 -5.45 -2.37
N LYS A 751 -75.89 -6.02 -1.31
CA LYS A 751 -74.52 -6.60 -1.30
C LYS A 751 -73.43 -5.57 -1.62
N VAL A 752 -73.58 -4.35 -1.08
CA VAL A 752 -72.63 -3.22 -1.23
C VAL A 752 -72.31 -2.57 0.13
N ALA A 753 -72.50 -3.32 1.21
CA ALA A 753 -72.08 -2.93 2.54
C ALA A 753 -70.66 -3.45 2.80
N SER A 754 -69.73 -2.53 3.06
CA SER A 754 -68.40 -2.84 3.58
C SER A 754 -68.50 -3.80 4.76
N ILE A 755 -67.74 -4.88 4.70
CA ILE A 755 -67.67 -5.88 5.77
C ILE A 755 -66.57 -5.47 6.74
N CYS A 756 -66.88 -5.49 8.04
CA CYS A 756 -65.83 -5.34 9.04
C CYS A 756 -65.03 -6.65 9.18
N PRO A 757 -63.68 -6.58 9.13
CA PRO A 757 -62.81 -7.74 9.37
C PRO A 757 -62.80 -8.19 10.84
#